data_AF-A0AAU9IW35-F1
#
_entry.id   AF-A0AAU9IW35-F1
#
_cell.length_a   1.000
_cell.length_b   1.000
_cell.length_c   1.000
_cell.angle_alpha   90.00
_cell.angle_beta   90.00
_cell.angle_gamma   90.00
#
_symmetry.space_group_name_H-M   'P 1'
#
loop_
_entity.id
_entity.type
_entity.pdbx_description
1 polymer ?
#
loop_
_entity_poly.entity_id
_entity_poly.type
_entity_poly.pdbx_seq_one_letter_code
_entity_poly.pdbx_strand_id
1 'polypeptide(L)'
;MKIKLDSRIKTLVENCVKLKQRSMFVIVGDRGRDRVADLHLLLSRTDLKVKPSVLWCYSKDLGFSSHKKKRMKQIKKLQQHGQWDQEVDDPFELFISSTQLRFCYYKDSHKVLGNTFSAVVLQDFEALNPNLLCRTVETVEGGGMIIILLKTMTSLKQLYAMTMDVHERYRTPSHNAVDPRFNERFILSLTVCSNCLVMDDEFNILNITNHPIEEKDAIETPEDLQLKDLKTSLEGTFPIGNLMAKVKTLDQGNVTMQIVSSLVDKEQLTFAITAARGRGKSAALGLAVSAAVSIGYSNILVTAPSPENLHAFFQFLFIGLNALGYEEHQHYEVQRGSKEHKKSVLRVTINKTHTQIIRYITVNSTHIQTDLLVIDEAAAIPLPFVKRMLGHYPVLMSSTVHGYEGTGRALSLKLFNDLKTRNLKQLKMTAPIRYSLNDPIEKWLTDLLCLEATTPYPLASAPPHPSHCSLYLVNRDTLFSFHRASELFLHKMMSLFVSSHYRNSPNDLQMISDAPSHLLFVLLGPIDPNNPALPDVLCAVQVALEGKINRARVQKELEKGKAGSGDLVPWTVSEYYQDASFGELTGARVIRIATHPDLQKMGYGTKALEELEKYFKKELFVAEREKIEQMDEDERENEGLINEEIKPKKCVQPLLQKLSESSPQEVEYLSVAYGLNQQLYKFWDNSGFKTVYIKQKSSDITGEYSTIMLKSITDVDFSSFYNDFKRRFQYLLGFEFKTLPAALGLKILDHKIGQDCSEETLQHFVSLYDLKRLEAFCKKLIDYHLILDLLPRLADLYFCGQLNIPFSNLQKNILIAIALQRKEFEHLPPELDLPTSQLVLLFNKIVKILTDHIRKIFEKSVEETIPKNAEENEENPTKHIKLSE
;
A
#
# COMPACT_ATOMS: atom_id res chain seq x y z
N MET A 1 30.92 -41.58 -7.05
CA MET A 1 32.10 -40.80 -6.60
C MET A 1 31.76 -40.12 -5.27
N LYS A 2 32.63 -40.21 -4.25
CA LYS A 2 32.48 -39.40 -3.03
C LYS A 2 33.00 -38.00 -3.36
N ILE A 3 32.09 -37.03 -3.48
CA ILE A 3 32.42 -35.63 -3.72
C ILE A 3 33.00 -35.07 -2.42
N LYS A 4 34.17 -34.45 -2.47
CA LYS A 4 34.79 -33.79 -1.31
C LYS A 4 34.15 -32.41 -1.16
N LEU A 5 33.35 -32.23 -0.10
CA LEU A 5 32.73 -30.93 0.21
C LEU A 5 33.81 -29.88 0.48
N ASP A 6 33.68 -28.70 -0.11
CA ASP A 6 34.50 -27.53 0.22
C ASP A 6 34.31 -27.16 1.71
N SER A 7 35.40 -26.93 2.43
CA SER A 7 35.37 -26.61 3.86
C SER A 7 34.58 -25.34 4.16
N ARG A 8 34.54 -24.39 3.22
CA ARG A 8 33.81 -23.11 3.36
C ARG A 8 32.32 -23.28 3.62
N ILE A 9 31.69 -24.30 3.03
CA ILE A 9 30.26 -24.58 3.22
C ILE A 9 30.00 -24.97 4.67
N LYS A 10 30.83 -25.88 5.20
CA LYS A 10 30.72 -26.38 6.57
C LYS A 10 31.01 -25.27 7.59
N THR A 11 32.09 -24.52 7.42
CA THR A 11 32.47 -23.44 8.33
C THR A 11 31.41 -22.33 8.36
N LEU A 12 30.78 -22.01 7.23
CA LEU A 12 29.69 -21.04 7.18
C LEU A 12 28.49 -21.49 8.04
N VAL A 13 28.03 -22.74 7.87
CA VAL A 13 26.88 -23.26 8.64
C VAL A 13 27.19 -23.26 10.14
N GLU A 14 28.38 -23.73 10.54
CA GLU A 14 28.80 -23.76 11.94
C GLU A 14 28.86 -22.36 12.56
N ASN A 15 29.43 -21.39 11.84
CA ASN A 15 29.47 -19.99 12.28
C ASN A 15 28.07 -19.39 12.42
N CYS A 16 27.18 -19.62 11.45
CA CYS A 16 25.81 -19.10 11.48
C CYS A 16 25.01 -19.67 12.66
N VAL A 17 25.17 -20.97 12.98
CA VAL A 17 24.54 -21.59 14.15
C VAL A 17 25.08 -21.01 15.45
N LYS A 18 26.41 -20.86 15.59
CA LYS A 18 27.04 -20.25 16.78
C LYS A 18 26.57 -18.82 17.02
N LEU A 19 26.54 -18.01 15.96
CA LEU A 19 26.19 -16.58 16.02
C LEU A 19 24.67 -16.31 15.95
N LYS A 20 23.84 -17.34 15.77
CA LYS A 20 22.40 -17.22 15.49
C LYS A 20 22.11 -16.28 14.30
N GLN A 21 22.94 -16.33 13.27
CA GLN A 21 22.78 -15.62 11.99
C GLN A 21 22.21 -16.58 10.93
N ARG A 22 21.60 -16.05 9.88
CA ARG A 22 21.11 -16.89 8.77
C ARG A 22 22.23 -17.12 7.75
N SER A 23 22.13 -18.22 7.01
CA SER A 23 22.98 -18.55 5.86
C SER A 23 22.16 -18.60 4.57
N MET A 24 22.76 -18.24 3.43
CA MET A 24 22.13 -18.31 2.11
C MET A 24 22.99 -19.12 1.13
N PHE A 25 22.35 -20.06 0.45
CA PHE A 25 22.96 -20.88 -0.58
C PHE A 25 22.20 -20.73 -1.90
N VAL A 26 22.91 -20.39 -2.97
CA VAL A 26 22.38 -20.35 -4.33
C VAL A 26 23.00 -21.51 -5.09
N ILE A 27 22.18 -22.49 -5.46
CA ILE A 27 22.62 -23.72 -6.13
C ILE A 27 22.26 -23.62 -7.61
N VAL A 28 23.27 -23.70 -8.47
CA VAL A 28 23.14 -23.66 -9.92
C VAL A 28 23.24 -25.07 -10.49
N GLY A 29 22.10 -25.58 -10.93
CA GLY A 29 22.00 -26.77 -11.77
C GLY A 29 20.70 -27.57 -11.60
N ASP A 30 20.59 -28.65 -12.37
CA ASP A 30 19.37 -29.44 -12.50
C ASP A 30 19.18 -30.44 -11.37
N ARG A 31 20.27 -30.84 -10.71
CA ARG A 31 20.30 -31.75 -9.55
C ARG A 31 20.36 -31.01 -8.21
N GLY A 32 20.15 -29.69 -8.21
CA GLY A 32 20.17 -28.90 -6.98
C GLY A 32 19.16 -29.37 -5.92
N ARG A 33 18.09 -30.08 -6.31
CA ARG A 33 17.12 -30.67 -5.36
C ARG A 33 17.75 -31.72 -4.44
N ASP A 34 18.62 -32.57 -4.97
CA ASP A 34 19.25 -33.64 -4.20
C ASP A 34 20.21 -33.04 -3.16
N ARG A 35 20.85 -31.92 -3.53
CA ARG A 35 21.78 -31.16 -2.66
C ARG A 35 21.10 -30.49 -1.48
N VAL A 36 19.78 -30.25 -1.56
CA VAL A 36 19.00 -29.77 -0.40
C VAL A 36 19.03 -30.80 0.74
N ALA A 37 18.96 -32.09 0.43
CA ALA A 37 18.98 -33.15 1.44
C ALA A 37 20.34 -33.21 2.16
N ASP A 38 21.43 -33.05 1.40
CA ASP A 38 22.80 -33.00 1.92
C ASP A 38 23.01 -31.80 2.87
N LEU A 39 22.54 -30.61 2.48
CA LEU A 39 22.60 -29.41 3.32
C LEU A 39 21.74 -29.53 4.59
N HIS A 40 20.55 -30.12 4.48
CA HIS A 40 19.70 -30.38 5.66
C HIS A 40 20.39 -31.32 6.64
N LEU A 41 21.05 -32.38 6.14
CA LEU A 41 21.81 -33.31 6.96
C LEU A 41 22.99 -32.60 7.65
N LEU A 42 23.66 -31.67 6.96
CA LEU A 42 24.74 -30.87 7.54
C LEU A 42 24.22 -30.03 8.71
N LEU A 43 23.11 -29.32 8.54
CA LEU A 43 22.49 -28.51 9.61
C LEU A 43 22.02 -29.37 10.79
N SER A 44 21.42 -30.53 10.51
CA SER A 44 20.98 -31.45 11.58
C SER A 44 22.16 -32.02 12.38
N ARG A 45 23.37 -32.05 11.83
CA ARG A 45 24.58 -32.48 12.56
C ARG A 45 25.18 -31.37 13.40
N THR A 46 25.05 -30.12 12.97
CA THR A 46 25.59 -28.95 13.70
C THR A 46 24.70 -28.52 14.86
N ASP A 47 23.36 -28.59 14.71
CA ASP A 47 22.42 -28.26 15.78
C ASP A 47 21.66 -29.49 16.27
N LEU A 48 22.05 -30.00 17.45
CA LEU A 48 21.49 -31.22 18.04
C LEU A 48 20.17 -30.98 18.79
N LYS A 49 19.75 -29.73 19.00
CA LYS A 49 18.64 -29.41 19.93
C LYS A 49 17.27 -29.72 19.36
N VAL A 50 17.06 -29.53 18.05
CA VAL A 50 15.75 -29.69 17.39
C VAL A 50 15.93 -30.20 15.97
N LYS A 51 15.09 -31.15 15.53
CA LYS A 51 15.06 -31.56 14.12
C LYS A 51 14.65 -30.36 13.24
N PRO A 52 15.47 -29.93 12.27
CA PRO A 52 15.20 -28.72 11.51
C PRO A 52 13.94 -28.87 10.66
N SER A 53 13.02 -27.92 10.79
CA SER A 53 11.80 -27.84 10.00
C SER A 53 12.06 -27.12 8.68
N VAL A 54 11.43 -27.60 7.59
CA VAL A 54 11.72 -27.10 6.25
C VAL A 54 10.45 -26.60 5.56
N LEU A 55 10.51 -25.37 5.03
CA LEU A 55 9.49 -24.81 4.17
C LEU A 55 9.93 -24.93 2.71
N TRP A 56 9.14 -25.63 1.89
CA TRP A 56 9.40 -25.80 0.46
C TRP A 56 8.40 -24.97 -0.36
N CYS A 57 8.91 -23.97 -1.08
CA CYS A 57 8.10 -23.05 -1.87
C CYS A 57 8.31 -23.26 -3.38
N TYR A 58 7.21 -23.29 -4.13
CA TYR A 58 7.20 -23.57 -5.57
C TYR A 58 6.03 -22.87 -6.29
N SER A 59 6.14 -22.70 -7.61
CA SER A 59 5.16 -22.01 -8.47
C SER A 59 4.11 -22.97 -9.01
N LYS A 60 4.52 -23.94 -9.84
CA LYS A 60 3.63 -24.87 -10.57
C LYS A 60 3.86 -26.32 -10.15
N ASP A 61 5.06 -26.86 -10.43
CA ASP A 61 5.34 -28.28 -10.26
C ASP A 61 6.52 -28.57 -9.32
N LEU A 62 6.29 -29.46 -8.35
CA LEU A 62 7.32 -29.99 -7.45
C LEU A 62 8.21 -31.05 -8.11
N GLY A 63 7.78 -31.64 -9.23
CA GLY A 63 8.40 -32.84 -9.81
C GLY A 63 8.19 -34.13 -8.99
N PHE A 64 7.52 -34.06 -7.84
CA PHE A 64 7.14 -35.20 -7.01
C PHE A 64 5.83 -34.95 -6.27
N SER A 65 5.17 -36.02 -5.77
CA SER A 65 3.94 -35.89 -4.99
C SER A 65 4.22 -35.44 -3.56
N SER A 66 3.62 -34.32 -3.14
CA SER A 66 3.64 -33.82 -1.75
C SER A 66 2.90 -34.75 -0.76
N HIS A 67 1.95 -35.56 -1.25
CA HIS A 67 1.22 -36.51 -0.43
C HIS A 67 1.99 -37.82 -0.23
N LYS A 68 2.42 -38.09 1.02
CA LYS A 68 3.17 -39.30 1.41
C LYS A 68 2.53 -40.61 0.89
N LYS A 69 1.20 -40.75 1.00
CA LYS A 69 0.47 -41.96 0.52
C LYS A 69 0.49 -42.13 -1.00
N LYS A 70 0.35 -41.05 -1.77
CA LYS A 70 0.41 -41.11 -3.24
C LYS A 70 1.83 -41.44 -3.70
N ARG A 71 2.84 -40.88 -3.04
CA ARG A 71 4.25 -41.15 -3.31
C ARG A 71 4.64 -42.59 -3.04
N MET A 72 4.26 -43.16 -1.88
CA MET A 72 4.49 -44.59 -1.62
C MET A 72 3.86 -45.50 -2.68
N LYS A 73 2.69 -45.14 -3.24
CA LYS A 73 2.09 -45.89 -4.35
C LYS A 73 2.90 -45.75 -5.63
N GLN A 74 3.46 -44.58 -5.93
CA GLN A 74 4.35 -44.38 -7.08
C GLN A 74 5.64 -45.19 -6.94
N ILE A 75 6.29 -45.14 -5.78
CA ILE A 75 7.50 -45.94 -5.50
C ILE A 75 7.20 -47.44 -5.63
N LYS A 76 6.08 -47.92 -5.05
CA LYS A 76 5.67 -49.34 -5.21
C LYS A 76 5.41 -49.73 -6.66
N LYS A 77 4.87 -48.82 -7.48
CA LYS A 77 4.72 -49.06 -8.93
C LYS A 77 6.07 -49.14 -9.64
N LEU A 78 7.01 -48.25 -9.32
CA LEU A 78 8.36 -48.27 -9.87
C LEU A 78 9.13 -49.55 -9.48
N GLN A 79 8.95 -50.02 -8.24
CA GLN A 79 9.45 -51.31 -7.76
C GLN A 79 8.85 -52.48 -8.55
N GLN A 80 7.53 -52.47 -8.79
CA GLN A 80 6.87 -53.50 -9.61
C GLN A 80 7.35 -53.53 -11.06
N HIS A 81 7.75 -52.38 -11.61
CA HIS A 81 8.33 -52.27 -12.94
C HIS A 81 9.84 -52.55 -13.00
N GLY A 82 10.48 -52.89 -11.87
CA GLY A 82 11.92 -53.17 -11.80
C GLY A 82 12.82 -51.95 -12.03
N GLN A 83 12.26 -50.74 -11.96
CA GLN A 83 12.97 -49.47 -12.18
C GLN A 83 13.46 -48.82 -10.88
N TRP A 84 13.21 -49.46 -9.73
CA TRP A 84 13.58 -48.96 -8.42
C TRP A 84 14.26 -50.06 -7.61
N ASP A 85 15.52 -49.82 -7.27
CA ASP A 85 16.32 -50.76 -6.49
C ASP A 85 16.00 -50.62 -4.99
N GLN A 86 15.87 -51.73 -4.27
CA GLN A 86 15.50 -51.70 -2.84
C GLN A 86 16.70 -51.47 -1.93
N GLU A 87 17.92 -51.68 -2.43
CA GLU A 87 19.15 -51.58 -1.64
C GLU A 87 19.80 -50.19 -1.71
N VAL A 88 19.42 -49.36 -2.68
CA VAL A 88 19.93 -47.99 -2.85
C VAL A 88 18.91 -47.00 -2.28
N ASP A 89 19.11 -46.62 -1.01
CA ASP A 89 18.34 -45.52 -0.41
C ASP A 89 18.76 -44.19 -1.04
N ASP A 90 17.85 -43.58 -1.80
CA ASP A 90 18.01 -42.21 -2.28
C ASP A 90 17.96 -41.23 -1.08
N PRO A 91 19.04 -40.45 -0.81
CA PRO A 91 19.06 -39.47 0.27
C PRO A 91 17.90 -38.48 0.22
N PHE A 92 17.43 -38.12 -0.99
CA PHE A 92 16.33 -37.18 -1.16
C PHE A 92 14.97 -37.79 -0.76
N GLU A 93 14.74 -39.07 -1.04
CA GLU A 93 13.54 -39.79 -0.58
C GLU A 93 13.51 -39.96 0.94
N LEU A 94 14.68 -40.27 1.53
CA LEU A 94 14.83 -40.36 2.97
C LEU A 94 14.58 -38.99 3.62
N PHE A 95 15.08 -37.91 3.03
CA PHE A 95 14.80 -36.55 3.46
C PHE A 95 13.30 -36.25 3.45
N ILE A 96 12.57 -36.52 2.36
CA ILE A 96 11.14 -36.17 2.28
C ILE A 96 10.26 -36.99 3.22
N SER A 97 10.61 -38.25 3.45
CA SER A 97 9.84 -39.14 4.32
C SER A 97 10.04 -38.82 5.79
N SER A 98 11.29 -38.55 6.21
CA SER A 98 11.70 -38.40 7.61
C SER A 98 11.56 -36.99 8.17
N THR A 99 11.65 -35.95 7.33
CA THR A 99 11.67 -34.55 7.78
C THR A 99 10.27 -33.93 7.88
N GLN A 100 10.16 -32.88 8.69
CA GLN A 100 8.95 -32.08 8.81
C GLN A 100 8.92 -31.01 7.71
N LEU A 101 8.40 -31.40 6.54
CA LEU A 101 8.24 -30.52 5.38
C LEU A 101 6.87 -29.87 5.33
N ARG A 102 6.86 -28.55 5.13
CA ARG A 102 5.66 -27.80 4.75
C ARG A 102 5.78 -27.35 3.30
N PHE A 103 4.87 -27.82 2.46
CA PHE A 103 4.77 -27.37 1.06
C PHE A 103 3.87 -26.14 0.97
N CYS A 104 4.31 -25.12 0.24
CA CYS A 104 3.55 -23.88 0.05
C CYS A 104 3.70 -23.37 -1.38
N TYR A 105 2.58 -23.07 -2.04
CA TYR A 105 2.63 -22.35 -3.30
C TYR A 105 3.08 -20.91 -3.08
N TYR A 106 3.80 -20.31 -4.02
CA TYR A 106 4.20 -18.90 -3.94
C TYR A 106 3.00 -17.94 -3.75
N LYS A 107 1.86 -18.25 -4.38
CA LYS A 107 0.59 -17.51 -4.23
C LYS A 107 0.05 -17.55 -2.78
N ASP A 108 0.33 -18.64 -2.07
CA ASP A 108 -0.11 -18.91 -0.69
C ASP A 108 0.89 -18.48 0.38
N SER A 109 1.96 -17.78 0.01
CA SER A 109 3.01 -17.29 0.93
C SER A 109 2.51 -16.46 2.11
N HIS A 110 1.30 -15.90 2.05
CA HIS A 110 0.68 -15.18 3.17
C HIS A 110 0.29 -16.11 4.33
N LYS A 111 0.03 -17.40 4.05
CA LYS A 111 -0.39 -18.39 5.07
C LYS A 111 0.75 -18.92 5.94
N VAL A 112 2.00 -18.68 5.53
CA VAL A 112 3.18 -19.09 6.32
C VAL A 112 3.60 -18.01 7.32
N LEU A 113 3.04 -16.80 7.21
CA LEU A 113 3.30 -15.70 8.14
C LEU A 113 2.94 -16.09 9.58
N GLY A 114 3.75 -15.64 10.52
CA GLY A 114 3.64 -16.01 11.93
C GLY A 114 4.32 -17.33 12.30
N ASN A 115 4.60 -18.21 11.34
CA ASN A 115 5.39 -19.41 11.58
C ASN A 115 6.90 -19.12 11.48
N THR A 116 7.72 -20.01 12.03
CA THR A 116 9.18 -19.95 11.96
C THR A 116 9.69 -21.32 11.49
N PHE A 117 10.68 -21.32 10.60
CA PHE A 117 11.28 -22.52 10.01
C PHE A 117 12.80 -22.48 10.15
N SER A 118 13.43 -23.66 10.14
CA SER A 118 14.89 -23.78 10.22
C SER A 118 15.53 -23.70 8.83
N ALA A 119 14.83 -24.14 7.79
CA ALA A 119 15.28 -23.97 6.41
C ALA A 119 14.13 -23.60 5.47
N VAL A 120 14.46 -22.84 4.42
CA VAL A 120 13.54 -22.49 3.33
C VAL A 120 14.18 -22.88 2.00
N VAL A 121 13.40 -23.53 1.14
CA VAL A 121 13.78 -23.88 -0.24
C VAL A 121 12.91 -23.09 -1.21
N LEU A 122 13.54 -22.27 -2.05
CA LEU A 122 12.94 -21.51 -3.12
C LEU A 122 13.28 -22.19 -4.44
N GLN A 123 12.31 -22.91 -5.01
CA GLN A 123 12.55 -23.77 -6.15
C GLN A 123 12.62 -23.04 -7.50
N ASP A 124 11.73 -22.07 -7.76
CA ASP A 124 11.60 -21.45 -9.08
C ASP A 124 11.95 -19.97 -9.00
N PHE A 125 13.17 -19.62 -9.41
CA PHE A 125 13.69 -18.24 -9.39
C PHE A 125 12.88 -17.27 -10.27
N GLU A 126 12.40 -17.74 -11.44
CA GLU A 126 11.56 -16.98 -12.39
C GLU A 126 10.28 -16.40 -11.75
N ALA A 127 9.78 -17.06 -10.70
CA ALA A 127 8.56 -16.69 -10.00
C ALA A 127 8.81 -15.89 -8.69
N LEU A 128 10.08 -15.61 -8.35
CA LEU A 128 10.44 -14.92 -7.11
C LEU A 128 10.21 -13.42 -7.20
N ASN A 129 9.15 -12.94 -6.56
CA ASN A 129 8.90 -11.50 -6.44
C ASN A 129 9.56 -10.95 -5.16
N PRO A 130 9.94 -9.65 -5.12
CA PRO A 130 10.49 -9.01 -3.92
C PRO A 130 9.69 -9.26 -2.64
N ASN A 131 8.36 -9.14 -2.72
CA ASN A 131 7.46 -9.37 -1.59
C ASN A 131 7.49 -10.84 -1.13
N LEU A 132 7.57 -11.78 -2.08
CA LEU A 132 7.70 -13.19 -1.74
C LEU A 132 9.02 -13.47 -1.03
N LEU A 133 10.11 -12.91 -1.55
CA LEU A 133 11.44 -13.04 -0.98
C LEU A 133 11.46 -12.53 0.47
N CYS A 134 10.85 -11.37 0.76
CA CYS A 134 10.69 -10.91 2.15
C CYS A 134 9.94 -11.91 3.01
N ARG A 135 8.78 -12.39 2.53
CA ARG A 135 7.90 -13.29 3.30
C ARG A 135 8.59 -14.59 3.68
N THR A 136 9.38 -15.15 2.78
CA THR A 136 10.02 -16.45 3.00
C THR A 136 11.31 -16.29 3.80
N VAL A 137 12.17 -15.34 3.46
CA VAL A 137 13.45 -15.09 4.15
C VAL A 137 13.25 -14.69 5.62
N GLU A 138 12.23 -13.90 5.93
CA GLU A 138 11.93 -13.50 7.32
C GLU A 138 11.40 -14.64 8.21
N THR A 139 10.91 -15.74 7.62
CA THR A 139 10.41 -16.89 8.41
C THR A 139 11.52 -17.80 8.92
N VAL A 140 12.75 -17.62 8.44
CA VAL A 140 13.90 -18.42 8.86
C VAL A 140 14.44 -17.92 10.20
N GLU A 141 14.73 -18.85 11.11
CA GLU A 141 15.40 -18.57 12.39
C GLU A 141 16.92 -18.43 12.26
N GLY A 142 17.55 -17.83 13.27
CA GLY A 142 19.01 -17.73 13.37
C GLY A 142 19.64 -19.12 13.48
N GLY A 143 20.72 -19.36 12.75
CA GLY A 143 21.31 -20.68 12.52
C GLY A 143 20.66 -21.45 11.36
N GLY A 144 19.56 -20.95 10.81
CA GLY A 144 18.87 -21.55 9.67
C GLY A 144 19.53 -21.24 8.32
N MET A 145 18.96 -21.85 7.27
CA MET A 145 19.44 -21.70 5.89
C MET A 145 18.35 -21.33 4.89
N ILE A 146 18.72 -20.53 3.90
CA ILE A 146 17.89 -20.15 2.77
C ILE A 146 18.53 -20.73 1.51
N ILE A 147 17.82 -21.60 0.81
CA ILE A 147 18.31 -22.25 -0.40
C ILE A 147 17.51 -21.74 -1.60
N ILE A 148 18.20 -21.19 -2.59
CA ILE A 148 17.64 -20.77 -3.87
C ILE A 148 18.15 -21.72 -4.95
N LEU A 149 17.23 -22.36 -5.67
CA LEU A 149 17.55 -23.26 -6.76
C LEU A 149 17.47 -22.50 -8.09
N LEU A 150 18.55 -22.57 -8.87
CA LEU A 150 18.64 -22.10 -10.25
C LEU A 150 18.85 -23.33 -11.14
N LYS A 151 18.09 -23.47 -12.22
CA LYS A 151 18.31 -24.54 -13.21
C LYS A 151 19.65 -24.34 -13.93
N THR A 152 20.19 -25.40 -14.55
CA THR A 152 21.42 -25.26 -15.34
C THR A 152 21.25 -24.20 -16.43
N MET A 153 22.26 -23.33 -16.55
CA MET A 153 22.34 -22.30 -17.57
C MET A 153 23.71 -22.40 -18.23
N THR A 154 23.78 -22.03 -19.50
CA THR A 154 25.04 -22.08 -20.27
C THR A 154 25.96 -20.87 -20.03
N SER A 155 25.44 -19.77 -19.47
CA SER A 155 26.21 -18.58 -19.05
C SER A 155 25.48 -17.80 -17.94
N LEU A 156 26.23 -17.12 -17.07
CA LEU A 156 25.65 -16.19 -16.07
C LEU A 156 24.91 -15.02 -16.76
N LYS A 157 25.25 -14.67 -18.00
CA LYS A 157 24.51 -13.66 -18.78
C LYS A 157 23.06 -14.06 -19.08
N GLN A 158 22.76 -15.36 -19.11
CA GLN A 158 21.38 -15.85 -19.23
C GLN A 158 20.57 -15.63 -17.95
N LEU A 159 21.22 -15.58 -16.78
CA LEU A 159 20.55 -15.22 -15.52
C LEU A 159 20.13 -13.75 -15.52
N TYR A 160 20.94 -12.87 -16.12
CA TYR A 160 20.56 -11.47 -16.30
C TYR A 160 19.37 -11.32 -17.23
N ALA A 161 19.37 -11.99 -18.38
CA ALA A 161 18.31 -11.88 -19.39
C ALA A 161 17.04 -12.71 -19.07
N MET A 162 16.96 -13.35 -17.89
CA MET A 162 15.86 -14.25 -17.56
C MET A 162 14.53 -13.51 -17.43
N THR A 163 13.52 -13.92 -18.21
CA THR A 163 12.16 -13.39 -18.12
C THR A 163 11.44 -13.99 -16.90
N MET A 164 10.90 -13.12 -16.05
CA MET A 164 10.12 -13.53 -14.87
C MET A 164 8.64 -13.67 -15.18
N ASP A 165 7.92 -14.44 -14.38
CA ASP A 165 6.45 -14.60 -14.46
C ASP A 165 5.72 -13.24 -14.39
N VAL A 166 6.29 -12.25 -13.69
CA VAL A 166 5.71 -10.91 -13.56
C VAL A 166 5.78 -10.12 -14.86
N HIS A 167 6.77 -10.39 -15.72
CA HIS A 167 6.97 -9.65 -16.97
C HIS A 167 5.78 -9.83 -17.92
N GLU A 168 5.06 -10.96 -17.86
CA GLU A 168 3.79 -11.13 -18.59
C GLU A 168 2.74 -10.06 -18.26
N ARG A 169 2.75 -9.53 -17.03
CA ARG A 169 1.82 -8.48 -16.59
C ARG A 169 2.26 -7.08 -17.02
N TYR A 170 3.56 -6.88 -17.23
CA TYR A 170 4.14 -5.60 -17.67
C TYR A 170 4.11 -5.43 -19.18
N ARG A 171 3.94 -6.53 -19.93
CA ARG A 171 3.74 -6.50 -21.37
C ARG A 171 2.39 -5.85 -21.69
N THR A 172 2.45 -4.69 -22.32
CA THR A 172 1.28 -4.01 -22.89
C THR A 172 1.29 -4.23 -24.41
N PRO A 173 0.15 -4.03 -25.11
CA PRO A 173 0.13 -4.11 -26.57
C PRO A 173 1.18 -3.21 -27.25
N SER A 174 1.51 -2.10 -26.60
CA SER A 174 2.48 -1.09 -27.04
C SER A 174 3.93 -1.47 -26.71
N HIS A 175 4.17 -2.31 -25.69
CA HIS A 175 5.50 -2.70 -25.24
C HIS A 175 5.58 -4.21 -24.91
N ASN A 176 6.15 -5.00 -25.84
CA ASN A 176 6.31 -6.45 -25.67
C ASN A 176 7.66 -6.87 -25.02
N ALA A 177 8.70 -6.06 -25.20
CA ALA A 177 10.02 -6.31 -24.63
C ALA A 177 10.10 -5.74 -23.20
N VAL A 178 10.58 -6.54 -22.26
CA VAL A 178 10.75 -6.18 -20.85
C VAL A 178 12.20 -6.45 -20.49
N ASP A 179 12.89 -5.45 -19.95
CA ASP A 179 14.28 -5.60 -19.53
C ASP A 179 14.34 -6.00 -18.05
N PRO A 180 14.93 -7.15 -17.70
CA PRO A 180 15.00 -7.69 -16.33
C PRO A 180 16.05 -6.98 -15.44
N ARG A 181 15.93 -5.67 -15.26
CA ARG A 181 16.88 -4.85 -14.46
C ARG A 181 16.95 -5.27 -13.00
N PHE A 182 15.83 -5.71 -12.41
CA PHE A 182 15.80 -6.17 -11.02
C PHE A 182 16.67 -7.42 -10.82
N ASN A 183 16.69 -8.34 -11.79
CA ASN A 183 17.49 -9.57 -11.70
C ASN A 183 18.99 -9.27 -11.75
N GLU A 184 19.40 -8.33 -12.61
CA GLU A 184 20.77 -7.83 -12.65
C GLU A 184 21.21 -7.27 -11.30
N ARG A 185 20.40 -6.38 -10.72
CA ARG A 185 20.64 -5.85 -9.38
C ARG A 185 20.65 -6.93 -8.30
N PHE A 186 19.73 -7.90 -8.36
CA PHE A 186 19.66 -9.00 -7.41
C PHE A 186 20.95 -9.81 -7.38
N ILE A 187 21.44 -10.25 -8.55
CA ILE A 187 22.66 -11.06 -8.66
C ILE A 187 23.88 -10.25 -8.19
N LEU A 188 23.99 -8.98 -8.60
CA LEU A 188 25.06 -8.09 -8.13
C LEU A 188 25.01 -7.87 -6.62
N SER A 189 23.82 -7.83 -6.01
CA SER A 189 23.70 -7.69 -4.56
C SER A 189 24.18 -8.91 -3.78
N LEU A 190 24.13 -10.11 -4.37
CA LEU A 190 24.63 -11.33 -3.72
C LEU A 190 26.14 -11.28 -3.49
N THR A 191 26.89 -10.57 -4.35
CA THR A 191 28.35 -10.44 -4.18
C THR A 191 28.74 -9.64 -2.94
N VAL A 192 27.84 -8.80 -2.42
CA VAL A 192 28.06 -7.99 -1.21
C VAL A 192 27.69 -8.75 0.07
N CYS A 193 26.86 -9.79 -0.03
CA CYS A 193 26.38 -10.53 1.14
C CYS A 193 27.45 -11.50 1.67
N SER A 194 27.93 -11.27 2.90
CA SER A 194 29.00 -12.09 3.51
C SER A 194 28.59 -13.53 3.82
N ASN A 195 27.31 -13.76 4.13
CA ASN A 195 26.77 -15.09 4.50
C ASN A 195 26.07 -15.78 3.31
N CYS A 196 26.43 -15.40 2.08
CA CYS A 196 25.92 -16.01 0.86
C CYS A 196 27.03 -16.77 0.14
N LEU A 197 26.74 -18.00 -0.29
CA LEU A 197 27.61 -18.79 -1.17
C LEU A 197 26.83 -19.24 -2.41
N VAL A 198 27.42 -18.97 -3.57
CA VAL A 198 26.93 -19.50 -4.86
C VAL A 198 27.74 -20.74 -5.20
N MET A 199 27.06 -21.85 -5.51
CA MET A 199 27.67 -23.15 -5.80
C MET A 199 26.97 -23.85 -6.96
N ASP A 200 27.66 -24.80 -7.58
CA ASP A 200 27.06 -25.71 -8.55
C ASP A 200 26.44 -26.96 -7.90
N ASP A 201 25.82 -27.81 -8.71
CA ASP A 201 25.27 -29.12 -8.32
C ASP A 201 26.31 -30.11 -7.76
N GLU A 202 27.60 -29.82 -7.88
CA GLU A 202 28.70 -30.63 -7.38
C GLU A 202 29.34 -30.05 -6.11
N PHE A 203 28.74 -29.02 -5.51
CA PHE A 203 29.27 -28.28 -4.35
C PHE A 203 30.58 -27.54 -4.62
N ASN A 204 30.93 -27.27 -5.88
CA ASN A 204 32.00 -26.33 -6.20
C ASN A 204 31.49 -24.91 -6.02
N ILE A 205 32.23 -24.09 -5.28
CA ILE A 205 31.87 -22.69 -5.06
C ILE A 205 32.29 -21.86 -6.28
N LEU A 206 31.35 -21.08 -6.80
CA LEU A 206 31.60 -20.15 -7.90
C LEU A 206 32.27 -18.87 -7.36
N ASN A 207 33.21 -18.31 -8.12
CA ASN A 207 34.01 -17.11 -7.76
C ASN A 207 33.20 -15.80 -7.64
N ILE A 208 31.88 -15.88 -7.74
CA ILE A 208 30.94 -14.75 -7.61
C ILE A 208 30.95 -14.19 -6.18
N THR A 209 31.10 -15.07 -5.18
CA THR A 209 31.13 -14.72 -3.75
C THR A 209 32.47 -15.12 -3.15
N ASN A 210 33.47 -14.25 -3.26
CA ASN A 210 34.82 -14.48 -2.73
C ASN A 210 35.05 -13.78 -1.38
N HIS A 211 34.15 -13.99 -0.43
CA HIS A 211 34.35 -13.54 0.96
C HIS A 211 35.18 -14.56 1.74
N PRO A 212 36.25 -14.15 2.45
CA PRO A 212 36.96 -15.06 3.35
C PRO A 212 36.04 -15.44 4.52
N ILE A 213 35.81 -16.75 4.68
CA ILE A 213 35.02 -17.31 5.78
C ILE A 213 35.98 -17.85 6.84
N GLU A 214 36.25 -17.02 7.85
CA GLU A 214 37.02 -17.41 9.04
C GLU A 214 36.10 -17.98 10.11
N GLU A 215 36.63 -18.90 10.93
CA GLU A 215 35.90 -19.44 12.10
C GLU A 215 35.67 -18.33 13.13
N LYS A 216 34.45 -18.24 13.65
CA LYS A 216 34.05 -17.24 14.64
C LYS A 216 33.63 -17.89 15.95
N ASP A 217 34.02 -17.27 17.06
CA ASP A 217 33.57 -17.66 18.40
C ASP A 217 32.20 -17.08 18.75
N ALA A 218 31.49 -17.77 19.65
CA ALA A 218 30.21 -17.29 20.16
C ALA A 218 30.45 -16.11 21.12
N ILE A 219 30.00 -14.91 20.72
CA ILE A 219 30.08 -13.70 21.55
C ILE A 219 28.71 -13.49 22.19
N GLU A 220 28.62 -13.50 23.52
CA GLU A 220 27.42 -13.02 24.22
C GLU A 220 27.34 -11.49 24.05
N THR A 221 26.17 -10.99 23.63
CA THR A 221 25.96 -9.55 23.47
C THR A 221 25.72 -8.89 24.82
N PRO A 222 26.05 -7.59 24.98
CA PRO A 222 25.78 -6.86 26.23
C PRO A 222 24.28 -6.82 26.58
N GLU A 223 23.41 -6.84 25.57
CA GLU A 223 21.95 -6.89 25.74
C GLU A 223 21.47 -8.21 26.36
N ASP A 224 22.12 -9.33 26.03
CA ASP A 224 21.79 -10.65 26.60
C ASP A 224 22.13 -10.71 28.10
N LEU A 225 23.22 -10.06 28.52
CA LEU A 225 23.60 -9.94 29.93
C LEU A 225 22.58 -9.08 30.70
N GLN A 226 22.24 -7.91 30.18
CA GLN A 226 21.23 -7.03 30.79
C GLN A 226 19.86 -7.70 30.92
N LEU A 227 19.47 -8.53 29.94
CA LEU A 227 18.23 -9.31 30.01
C LEU A 227 18.29 -10.36 31.14
N LYS A 228 19.43 -11.03 31.34
CA LYS A 228 19.61 -11.96 32.45
C LYS A 228 19.45 -11.24 33.79
N ASP A 229 20.09 -10.08 33.94
CA ASP A 229 20.00 -9.25 35.15
C ASP A 229 18.56 -8.79 35.42
N LEU A 230 17.84 -8.34 34.38
CA LEU A 230 16.42 -7.96 34.47
C LEU A 230 15.51 -9.12 34.85
N LYS A 231 15.79 -10.33 34.36
CA LYS A 231 15.02 -11.53 34.75
C LYS A 231 15.23 -11.82 36.23
N THR A 232 16.48 -11.83 36.69
CA THR A 232 16.80 -12.11 38.09
C THR A 232 16.23 -11.06 39.05
N SER A 233 16.19 -9.77 38.67
CA SER A 233 15.65 -8.72 39.54
C SER A 233 14.13 -8.78 39.71
N LEU A 234 13.42 -9.38 38.75
CA LEU A 234 11.95 -9.48 38.74
C LEU A 234 11.44 -10.85 39.18
N GLU A 235 12.34 -11.80 39.44
CA GLU A 235 12.02 -13.11 40.00
C GLU A 235 11.29 -12.95 41.35
N GLY A 236 10.01 -13.31 41.39
CA GLY A 236 9.14 -13.21 42.57
C GLY A 236 8.05 -12.13 42.51
N THR A 237 8.07 -11.23 41.52
CA THR A 237 7.00 -10.22 41.34
C THR A 237 5.82 -10.78 40.53
N PHE A 238 4.68 -11.07 41.16
CA PHE A 238 3.48 -11.48 40.42
C PHE A 238 2.73 -10.25 39.87
N PRO A 239 2.27 -10.22 38.60
CA PRO A 239 2.35 -11.25 37.54
C PRO A 239 3.58 -11.14 36.61
N ILE A 240 4.39 -10.08 36.74
CA ILE A 240 5.44 -9.71 35.78
C ILE A 240 6.57 -10.75 35.71
N GLY A 241 7.09 -11.23 36.84
CA GLY A 241 8.23 -12.15 36.90
C GLY A 241 8.02 -13.43 36.07
N ASN A 242 6.84 -14.05 36.18
CA ASN A 242 6.51 -15.27 35.43
C ASN A 242 6.46 -15.02 33.91
N LEU A 243 6.01 -13.84 33.50
CA LEU A 243 5.95 -13.45 32.09
C LEU A 243 7.33 -13.07 31.56
N MET A 244 8.15 -12.39 32.35
CA MET A 244 9.52 -12.00 32.00
C MET A 244 10.42 -13.21 31.74
N ALA A 245 10.19 -14.33 32.42
CA ALA A 245 10.86 -15.59 32.13
C ALA A 245 10.68 -16.07 30.67
N LYS A 246 9.55 -15.73 30.03
CA LYS A 246 9.21 -16.12 28.65
C LYS A 246 9.70 -15.13 27.59
N VAL A 247 10.19 -13.96 28.00
CA VAL A 247 10.69 -12.92 27.10
C VAL A 247 12.04 -13.33 26.49
N LYS A 248 12.22 -13.06 25.20
CA LYS A 248 13.45 -13.39 24.46
C LYS A 248 14.45 -12.24 24.36
N THR A 249 13.99 -11.00 24.28
CA THR A 249 14.84 -9.82 24.06
C THR A 249 14.63 -8.76 25.14
N LEU A 250 15.65 -7.96 25.41
CA LEU A 250 15.59 -6.85 26.34
C LEU A 250 14.48 -5.84 25.98
N ASP A 251 14.41 -5.44 24.71
CA ASP A 251 13.36 -4.56 24.19
C ASP A 251 11.95 -5.07 24.50
N GLN A 252 11.71 -6.37 24.27
CA GLN A 252 10.41 -6.98 24.55
C GLN A 252 10.11 -6.95 26.05
N GLY A 253 11.11 -7.19 26.91
CA GLY A 253 10.96 -7.14 28.35
C GLY A 253 10.60 -5.74 28.86
N ASN A 254 11.31 -4.72 28.39
CA ASN A 254 11.05 -3.33 28.75
C ASN A 254 9.65 -2.88 28.30
N VAL A 255 9.25 -3.23 27.08
CA VAL A 255 7.91 -2.91 26.55
C VAL A 255 6.81 -3.60 27.36
N THR A 256 6.94 -4.90 27.63
CA THR A 256 5.95 -5.63 28.42
C THR A 256 5.88 -5.08 29.84
N MET A 257 7.01 -4.77 30.49
CA MET A 257 7.04 -4.19 31.82
C MET A 257 6.29 -2.86 31.89
N GLN A 258 6.58 -1.92 30.99
CA GLN A 258 5.95 -0.59 30.99
C GLN A 258 4.44 -0.63 30.72
N ILE A 259 4.00 -1.57 29.87
CA ILE A 259 2.57 -1.77 29.63
C ILE A 259 1.91 -2.34 30.88
N VAL A 260 2.48 -3.38 31.47
CA VAL A 260 1.89 -4.04 32.65
C VAL A 260 1.85 -3.09 33.85
N SER A 261 2.90 -2.31 34.11
CA SER A 261 2.90 -1.34 35.22
C SER A 261 1.76 -0.32 35.07
N SER A 262 1.56 0.20 33.86
CA SER A 262 0.49 1.16 33.59
C SER A 262 -0.92 0.56 33.65
N LEU A 263 -1.07 -0.73 33.29
CA LEU A 263 -2.33 -1.45 33.46
C LEU A 263 -2.66 -1.71 34.94
N VAL A 264 -1.65 -1.92 35.79
CA VAL A 264 -1.83 -2.02 37.24
C VAL A 264 -2.33 -0.69 37.82
N ASP A 265 -1.78 0.44 37.35
CA ASP A 265 -2.16 1.79 37.78
C ASP A 265 -3.53 2.24 37.23
N LYS A 266 -4.14 1.47 36.31
CA LYS A 266 -5.41 1.76 35.62
C LYS A 266 -5.44 3.14 34.92
N GLU A 267 -4.29 3.61 34.46
CA GLU A 267 -4.18 4.87 33.72
C GLU A 267 -4.90 4.77 32.36
N GLN A 268 -5.60 5.83 31.94
CA GLN A 268 -6.21 5.93 30.61
C GLN A 268 -5.16 6.30 29.54
N LEU A 269 -4.12 5.46 29.42
CA LEU A 269 -3.02 5.67 28.50
C LEU A 269 -3.23 4.93 27.18
N THR A 270 -2.74 5.57 26.11
CA THR A 270 -2.61 4.93 24.80
C THR A 270 -1.15 4.54 24.60
N PHE A 271 -0.89 3.25 24.42
CA PHE A 271 0.44 2.74 24.06
C PHE A 271 0.50 2.48 22.57
N ALA A 272 1.55 3.00 21.93
CA ALA A 272 1.84 2.71 20.54
C ALA A 272 3.22 2.05 20.42
N ILE A 273 3.21 0.75 20.11
CA ILE A 273 4.42 -0.04 19.86
C ILE A 273 4.75 0.07 18.37
N THR A 274 5.93 0.59 18.07
CA THR A 274 6.48 0.71 16.72
C THR A 274 7.67 -0.22 16.56
N ALA A 275 7.62 -1.11 15.57
CA ALA A 275 8.76 -1.99 15.29
C ALA A 275 8.77 -2.45 13.84
N ALA A 276 9.92 -2.92 13.39
CA ALA A 276 10.00 -3.72 12.17
C ALA A 276 9.21 -5.03 12.31
N ARG A 277 9.00 -5.72 11.19
CA ARG A 277 8.46 -7.08 11.18
C ARG A 277 9.43 -8.05 11.87
N GLY A 278 8.90 -9.12 12.50
CA GLY A 278 9.76 -10.13 13.14
C GLY A 278 10.42 -9.73 14.46
N ARG A 279 10.07 -8.56 15.04
CA ARG A 279 10.60 -8.09 16.35
C ARG A 279 9.75 -8.50 17.56
N GLY A 280 8.67 -9.26 17.36
CA GLY A 280 7.86 -9.78 18.47
C GLY A 280 6.76 -8.87 19.01
N LYS A 281 6.25 -7.91 18.22
CA LYS A 281 5.14 -7.00 18.63
C LYS A 281 3.90 -7.75 19.13
N SER A 282 3.34 -8.65 18.32
CA SER A 282 2.15 -9.44 18.69
C SER A 282 2.43 -10.35 19.90
N ALA A 283 3.68 -10.79 20.08
CA ALA A 283 4.09 -11.57 21.24
C ALA A 283 4.10 -10.72 22.52
N ALA A 284 4.64 -9.51 22.46
CA ALA A 284 4.63 -8.56 23.59
C ALA A 284 3.19 -8.18 23.97
N LEU A 285 2.32 -7.93 22.98
CA LEU A 285 0.89 -7.67 23.21
C LEU A 285 0.18 -8.87 23.84
N GLY A 286 0.41 -10.11 23.35
CA GLY A 286 -0.19 -11.32 23.91
C GLY A 286 0.20 -11.54 25.37
N LEU A 287 1.48 -11.34 25.71
CA LEU A 287 1.97 -11.41 27.10
C LEU A 287 1.35 -10.30 27.97
N ALA A 288 1.29 -9.06 27.48
CA ALA A 288 0.69 -7.94 28.22
C ALA A 288 -0.80 -8.17 28.49
N VAL A 289 -1.55 -8.72 27.53
CA VAL A 289 -2.98 -9.04 27.71
C VAL A 289 -3.17 -10.19 28.69
N SER A 290 -2.28 -11.19 28.72
CA SER A 290 -2.32 -12.23 29.75
C SER A 290 -2.15 -11.67 31.16
N ALA A 291 -1.31 -10.64 31.33
CA ALA A 291 -1.21 -9.89 32.58
C ALA A 291 -2.49 -9.11 32.89
N ALA A 292 -3.08 -8.44 31.90
CA ALA A 292 -4.34 -7.70 32.06
C ALA A 292 -5.49 -8.59 32.58
N VAL A 293 -5.56 -9.83 32.08
CA VAL A 293 -6.50 -10.84 32.59
C VAL A 293 -6.25 -11.11 34.08
N SER A 294 -4.99 -11.28 34.49
CA SER A 294 -4.66 -11.51 35.91
C SER A 294 -4.91 -10.31 36.82
N ILE A 295 -4.83 -9.08 36.28
CA ILE A 295 -5.11 -7.82 37.01
C ILE A 295 -6.63 -7.61 37.21
N GLY A 296 -7.46 -8.20 36.34
CA GLY A 296 -8.93 -8.21 36.49
C GLY A 296 -9.70 -7.42 35.43
N TYR A 297 -9.15 -7.20 34.24
CA TYR A 297 -9.89 -6.63 33.11
C TYR A 297 -10.93 -7.64 32.60
N SER A 298 -12.21 -7.25 32.49
CA SER A 298 -13.30 -8.18 32.16
C SER A 298 -13.50 -8.33 30.65
N ASN A 299 -13.65 -7.21 29.93
CA ASN A 299 -14.03 -7.22 28.52
C ASN A 299 -12.94 -6.60 27.66
N ILE A 300 -12.09 -7.47 27.09
CA ILE A 300 -10.94 -7.10 26.25
C ILE A 300 -11.31 -7.31 24.79
N LEU A 301 -11.14 -6.25 23.99
CA LEU A 301 -11.38 -6.29 22.56
C LEU A 301 -10.07 -6.34 21.79
N VAL A 302 -10.00 -7.24 20.81
CA VAL A 302 -8.85 -7.37 19.93
C VAL A 302 -9.30 -7.12 18.50
N THR A 303 -8.56 -6.31 17.77
CA THR A 303 -8.80 -6.08 16.34
C THR A 303 -7.50 -6.18 15.54
N ALA A 304 -7.64 -6.60 14.30
CA ALA A 304 -6.59 -6.68 13.29
C ALA A 304 -7.25 -6.59 11.90
N PRO A 305 -6.51 -6.34 10.82
CA PRO A 305 -7.05 -6.33 9.45
C PRO A 305 -7.75 -7.64 9.06
N SER A 306 -7.24 -8.76 9.56
CA SER A 306 -7.82 -10.09 9.39
C SER A 306 -7.64 -10.92 10.67
N PRO A 307 -8.53 -11.89 10.95
CA PRO A 307 -8.42 -12.72 12.15
C PRO A 307 -7.23 -13.69 12.10
N GLU A 308 -6.68 -13.97 10.91
CA GLU A 308 -5.51 -14.85 10.75
C GLU A 308 -4.22 -14.20 11.27
N ASN A 309 -4.11 -12.87 11.20
CA ASN A 309 -2.95 -12.13 11.69
C ASN A 309 -2.77 -12.28 13.21
N LEU A 310 -3.84 -12.58 13.95
CA LEU A 310 -3.84 -12.72 15.40
C LEU A 310 -3.34 -14.10 15.88
N HIS A 311 -2.94 -15.01 14.99
CA HIS A 311 -2.42 -16.32 15.40
C HIS A 311 -1.26 -16.20 16.39
N ALA A 312 -0.28 -15.33 16.10
CA ALA A 312 0.87 -15.12 16.99
C ALA A 312 0.44 -14.46 18.30
N PHE A 313 -0.48 -13.48 18.26
CA PHE A 313 -1.01 -12.84 19.46
C PHE A 313 -1.64 -13.88 20.42
N PHE A 314 -2.55 -14.72 19.91
CA PHE A 314 -3.21 -15.74 20.73
C PHE A 314 -2.24 -16.82 21.21
N GLN A 315 -1.26 -17.22 20.39
CA GLN A 315 -0.23 -18.16 20.82
C GLN A 315 0.53 -17.66 22.05
N PHE A 316 0.95 -16.38 22.06
CA PHE A 316 1.65 -15.79 23.20
C PHE A 316 0.73 -15.46 24.37
N LEU A 317 -0.55 -15.17 24.11
CA LEU A 317 -1.57 -15.08 25.17
C LEU A 317 -1.67 -16.41 25.93
N PHE A 318 -1.76 -17.55 25.25
CA PHE A 318 -1.83 -18.86 25.90
C PHE A 318 -0.53 -19.22 26.63
N ILE A 319 0.63 -18.90 26.06
CA ILE A 319 1.93 -19.08 26.76
C ILE A 319 1.97 -18.25 28.05
N GLY A 320 1.48 -17.01 28.02
CA GLY A 320 1.39 -16.15 29.20
C GLY A 320 0.40 -16.65 30.24
N LEU A 321 -0.80 -17.05 29.82
CA LEU A 321 -1.82 -17.65 30.69
C LEU A 321 -1.31 -18.91 31.39
N ASN A 322 -0.63 -19.81 30.66
CA ASN A 322 -0.02 -21.01 31.23
C ASN A 322 1.09 -20.65 32.24
N ALA A 323 1.90 -19.62 31.97
CA ALA A 323 2.93 -19.15 32.91
C ALA A 323 2.33 -18.52 34.18
N LEU A 324 1.09 -18.02 34.11
CA LEU A 324 0.32 -17.51 35.25
C LEU A 324 -0.55 -18.59 35.93
N GLY A 325 -0.43 -19.86 35.51
CA GLY A 325 -1.16 -20.98 36.09
C GLY A 325 -2.64 -21.06 35.68
N TYR A 326 -2.98 -20.61 34.48
CA TYR A 326 -4.28 -20.87 33.84
C TYR A 326 -4.12 -22.07 32.90
N GLU A 327 -5.12 -22.95 32.88
CA GLU A 327 -5.10 -24.20 32.09
C GLU A 327 -6.28 -24.23 31.11
N GLU A 328 -6.03 -24.71 29.90
CA GLU A 328 -7.06 -24.87 28.86
C GLU A 328 -8.10 -25.90 29.31
N HIS A 329 -9.38 -25.64 29.00
CA HIS A 329 -10.55 -26.45 29.38
C HIS A 329 -10.90 -26.48 30.88
N GLN A 330 -10.00 -26.09 31.77
CA GLN A 330 -10.33 -25.88 33.19
C GLN A 330 -10.67 -24.42 33.47
N HIS A 331 -9.78 -23.52 33.08
CA HIS A 331 -9.87 -22.09 33.40
C HIS A 331 -10.31 -21.24 32.21
N TYR A 332 -10.08 -21.70 30.98
CA TYR A 332 -10.51 -20.98 29.78
C TYR A 332 -10.94 -21.89 28.64
N GLU A 333 -11.86 -21.39 27.82
CA GLU A 333 -12.40 -22.04 26.63
C GLU A 333 -12.16 -21.17 25.39
N VAL A 334 -11.78 -21.81 24.27
CA VAL A 334 -11.42 -21.14 23.01
C VAL A 334 -12.45 -21.45 21.94
N GLN A 335 -13.12 -20.41 21.43
CA GLN A 335 -14.04 -20.51 20.28
C GLN A 335 -13.34 -20.10 18.98
N ARG A 336 -13.41 -20.97 17.98
CA ARG A 336 -12.80 -20.78 16.65
C ARG A 336 -13.85 -20.46 15.59
N GLY A 337 -13.44 -19.80 14.51
CA GLY A 337 -14.32 -19.39 13.42
C GLY A 337 -14.93 -20.55 12.61
N SER A 338 -16.01 -20.28 11.88
CA SER A 338 -16.63 -21.22 10.94
C SER A 338 -16.24 -20.93 9.49
N LYS A 339 -16.39 -21.92 8.59
CA LYS A 339 -16.10 -21.84 7.14
C LYS A 339 -14.64 -21.53 6.75
N GLU A 340 -14.34 -20.29 6.36
CA GLU A 340 -13.05 -19.86 5.78
C GLU A 340 -11.95 -19.72 6.85
N HIS A 341 -12.31 -19.30 8.06
CA HIS A 341 -11.35 -19.07 9.15
C HIS A 341 -11.43 -20.14 10.26
N LYS A 342 -11.54 -21.43 9.89
CA LYS A 342 -11.67 -22.56 10.84
C LYS A 342 -10.57 -22.64 11.90
N LYS A 343 -9.39 -22.09 11.62
CA LYS A 343 -8.23 -22.13 12.53
C LYS A 343 -8.06 -20.86 13.36
N SER A 344 -8.81 -19.79 13.06
CA SER A 344 -8.65 -18.51 13.73
C SER A 344 -9.48 -18.48 15.01
N VAL A 345 -8.88 -17.95 16.08
CA VAL A 345 -9.55 -17.75 17.37
C VAL A 345 -10.39 -16.47 17.29
N LEU A 346 -11.69 -16.58 17.60
CA LEU A 346 -12.60 -15.43 17.60
C LEU A 346 -12.94 -14.97 19.01
N ARG A 347 -13.02 -15.89 19.96
CA ARG A 347 -13.38 -15.58 21.35
C ARG A 347 -12.68 -16.53 22.31
N VAL A 348 -12.17 -15.99 23.40
CA VAL A 348 -11.66 -16.74 24.56
C VAL A 348 -12.47 -16.32 25.77
N THR A 349 -13.09 -17.29 26.43
CA THR A 349 -13.84 -17.08 27.68
C THR A 349 -13.01 -17.64 28.82
N ILE A 350 -12.71 -16.83 29.83
CA ILE A 350 -11.87 -17.20 30.97
C ILE A 350 -12.74 -17.12 32.23
N ASN A 351 -12.80 -18.22 32.96
CA ASN A 351 -13.59 -18.38 34.18
C ASN A 351 -12.66 -18.90 35.29
N LYS A 352 -12.00 -18.00 36.01
CA LYS A 352 -11.17 -18.36 37.19
C LYS A 352 -11.61 -17.61 38.44
N THR A 353 -11.57 -16.28 38.41
CA THR A 353 -12.07 -15.42 39.50
C THR A 353 -13.45 -14.86 39.18
N HIS A 354 -13.63 -14.35 37.96
CA HIS A 354 -14.89 -13.88 37.38
C HIS A 354 -14.88 -14.20 35.89
N THR A 355 -16.00 -13.97 35.21
CA THR A 355 -16.13 -14.22 33.78
C THR A 355 -15.45 -13.10 32.99
N GLN A 356 -14.38 -13.44 32.28
CA GLN A 356 -13.63 -12.52 31.43
C GLN A 356 -13.75 -12.98 29.97
N ILE A 357 -13.84 -12.02 29.05
CA ILE A 357 -14.05 -12.30 27.64
C ILE A 357 -13.03 -11.51 26.83
N ILE A 358 -12.24 -12.24 26.03
CA ILE A 358 -11.40 -11.69 24.99
C ILE A 358 -12.09 -12.00 23.67
N ARG A 359 -12.50 -10.99 22.91
CA ARG A 359 -13.19 -11.19 21.62
C ARG A 359 -12.57 -10.39 20.50
N TYR A 360 -12.49 -11.03 19.33
CA TYR A 360 -12.13 -10.38 18.09
C TYR A 360 -13.31 -9.54 17.59
N ILE A 361 -13.02 -8.31 17.16
CA ILE A 361 -13.98 -7.43 16.49
C ILE A 361 -13.48 -7.03 15.10
N THR A 362 -14.40 -6.97 14.15
CA THR A 362 -14.14 -6.43 12.82
C THR A 362 -14.05 -4.92 12.87
N VAL A 363 -13.17 -4.34 12.06
CA VAL A 363 -12.89 -2.90 11.98
C VAL A 363 -14.14 -2.02 11.78
N ASN A 364 -15.19 -2.54 11.13
CA ASN A 364 -16.42 -1.79 10.83
C ASN A 364 -17.45 -1.73 11.98
N SER A 365 -17.21 -2.39 13.11
CA SER A 365 -18.20 -2.42 14.20
C SER A 365 -18.38 -1.04 14.85
N THR A 366 -19.62 -0.57 14.94
CA THR A 366 -20.01 0.64 15.66
C THR A 366 -20.41 0.30 17.11
N HIS A 367 -20.23 1.25 18.04
CA HIS A 367 -20.50 1.12 19.49
C HIS A 367 -19.64 0.09 20.22
N ILE A 368 -18.45 0.55 20.63
CA ILE A 368 -17.46 -0.27 21.32
C ILE A 368 -17.52 -0.02 22.82
N GLN A 369 -18.06 -0.98 23.57
CA GLN A 369 -17.96 -1.04 25.03
C GLN A 369 -16.88 -2.05 25.42
N THR A 370 -15.81 -1.58 26.06
CA THR A 370 -14.64 -2.39 26.46
C THR A 370 -13.86 -1.71 27.58
N ASP A 371 -13.16 -2.52 28.36
CA ASP A 371 -12.24 -2.06 29.40
C ASP A 371 -10.82 -1.85 28.85
N LEU A 372 -10.47 -2.58 27.78
CA LEU A 372 -9.15 -2.55 27.14
C LEU A 372 -9.28 -2.90 25.65
N LEU A 373 -8.82 -1.99 24.78
CA LEU A 373 -8.76 -2.23 23.34
C LEU A 373 -7.33 -2.53 22.89
N VAL A 374 -7.18 -3.61 22.12
CA VAL A 374 -5.92 -4.03 21.50
C VAL A 374 -6.07 -3.99 19.98
N ILE A 375 -5.20 -3.23 19.32
CA ILE A 375 -5.16 -3.09 17.86
C ILE A 375 -3.81 -3.62 17.38
N ASP A 376 -3.78 -4.81 16.77
CA ASP A 376 -2.58 -5.35 16.15
C ASP A 376 -2.51 -4.91 14.67
N GLU A 377 -1.33 -4.46 14.22
CA GLU A 377 -1.12 -3.89 12.89
C GLU A 377 -2.04 -2.71 12.55
N ALA A 378 -2.12 -1.74 13.45
CA ALA A 378 -2.94 -0.53 13.32
C ALA A 378 -2.66 0.26 12.03
N ALA A 379 -1.45 0.17 11.48
CA ALA A 379 -1.10 0.87 10.25
C ALA A 379 -1.71 0.26 8.98
N ALA A 380 -2.17 -0.99 9.03
CA ALA A 380 -2.90 -1.62 7.93
C ALA A 380 -4.41 -1.34 7.98
N ILE A 381 -4.88 -0.65 9.03
CA ILE A 381 -6.28 -0.25 9.20
C ILE A 381 -6.43 1.22 8.77
N PRO A 382 -7.47 1.58 8.00
CA PRO A 382 -7.76 2.97 7.68
C PRO A 382 -7.88 3.86 8.91
N LEU A 383 -7.21 5.01 8.88
CA LEU A 383 -7.21 5.99 9.97
C LEU A 383 -8.62 6.40 10.43
N PRO A 384 -9.62 6.60 9.54
CA PRO A 384 -10.98 6.94 9.97
C PRO A 384 -11.61 5.85 10.85
N PHE A 385 -11.34 4.57 10.57
CA PHE A 385 -11.85 3.47 11.40
C PHE A 385 -11.14 3.41 12.74
N VAL A 386 -9.80 3.54 12.76
CA VAL A 386 -9.04 3.61 14.02
C VAL A 386 -9.57 4.73 14.91
N LYS A 387 -9.81 5.93 14.36
CA LYS A 387 -10.39 7.07 15.10
C LYS A 387 -11.76 6.78 15.70
N ARG A 388 -12.63 6.06 14.99
CA ARG A 388 -13.95 5.65 15.51
C ARG A 388 -13.83 4.64 16.65
N MET A 389 -12.78 3.84 16.66
CA MET A 389 -12.54 2.83 17.70
C MET A 389 -11.89 3.42 18.96
N LEU A 390 -11.41 4.66 18.93
CA LEU A 390 -10.69 5.26 20.05
C LEU A 390 -11.68 5.87 21.07
N GLY A 391 -12.01 5.13 22.14
CA GLY A 391 -12.88 5.57 23.24
C GLY A 391 -12.14 6.08 24.50
N HIS A 392 -12.87 6.22 25.61
CA HIS A 392 -12.36 6.58 26.95
C HIS A 392 -11.92 5.34 27.75
N TYR A 393 -10.96 4.60 27.23
CA TYR A 393 -10.37 3.40 27.85
C TYR A 393 -8.90 3.26 27.42
N PRO A 394 -8.07 2.47 28.13
CA PRO A 394 -6.71 2.19 27.70
C PRO A 394 -6.69 1.48 26.35
N VAL A 395 -5.74 1.88 25.50
CA VAL A 395 -5.61 1.34 24.14
C VAL A 395 -4.17 0.90 23.90
N LEU A 396 -3.97 -0.36 23.52
CA LEU A 396 -2.69 -0.92 23.12
C LEU A 396 -2.68 -1.08 21.61
N MET A 397 -1.78 -0.37 20.92
CA MET A 397 -1.65 -0.44 19.47
C MET A 397 -0.26 -0.95 19.10
N SER A 398 -0.19 -1.83 18.11
CA SER A 398 1.06 -2.16 17.43
C SER A 398 1.04 -1.62 15.99
N SER A 399 2.21 -1.23 15.50
CA SER A 399 2.39 -0.75 14.13
C SER A 399 3.71 -1.26 13.55
N THR A 400 3.64 -1.82 12.33
CA THR A 400 4.81 -2.09 11.50
C THR A 400 5.34 -0.80 10.87
N VAL A 401 6.60 -0.45 11.16
CA VAL A 401 7.26 0.72 10.53
C VAL A 401 8.13 0.30 9.35
N HIS A 402 8.84 -0.83 9.50
CA HIS A 402 9.76 -1.38 8.49
C HIS A 402 9.29 -2.79 8.10
N GLY A 403 9.06 -3.00 6.80
CA GLY A 403 8.68 -4.31 6.25
C GLY A 403 7.94 -4.21 4.92
N TYR A 404 7.79 -5.35 4.25
CA TYR A 404 7.22 -5.47 2.90
C TYR A 404 5.73 -5.13 2.78
N GLU A 405 5.01 -5.05 3.90
CA GLU A 405 3.60 -4.62 3.92
C GLU A 405 3.44 -3.11 4.08
N GLY A 406 4.54 -2.38 4.35
CA GLY A 406 4.82 -1.01 3.93
C GLY A 406 3.75 0.06 4.15
N THR A 407 2.79 -0.14 5.06
CA THR A 407 1.97 0.92 5.64
C THR A 407 2.57 1.23 6.99
N GLY A 408 3.25 2.36 7.17
CA GLY A 408 4.06 2.49 8.39
C GLY A 408 4.32 3.90 8.84
N ARG A 409 5.45 4.49 8.44
CA ARG A 409 5.97 5.64 9.19
C ARG A 409 5.19 6.93 9.01
N ALA A 410 4.84 7.30 7.78
CA ALA A 410 4.10 8.54 7.55
C ALA A 410 2.71 8.50 8.20
N LEU A 411 2.07 7.33 8.20
CA LEU A 411 0.79 7.11 8.86
C LEU A 411 0.95 7.01 10.38
N SER A 412 1.96 6.31 10.89
CA SER A 412 2.22 6.26 12.32
C SER A 412 2.50 7.66 12.84
N LEU A 413 3.27 8.48 12.14
CA LEU A 413 3.52 9.88 12.50
C LEU A 413 2.26 10.75 12.44
N LYS A 414 1.41 10.61 11.42
CA LYS A 414 0.11 11.33 11.35
C LYS A 414 -0.83 10.89 12.47
N LEU A 415 -0.99 9.58 12.66
CA LEU A 415 -1.79 8.98 13.73
C LEU A 415 -1.28 9.45 15.10
N PHE A 416 0.04 9.45 15.33
CA PHE A 416 0.61 9.89 16.58
C PHE A 416 0.45 11.39 16.81
N ASN A 417 0.59 12.21 15.77
CA ASN A 417 0.33 13.65 15.88
C ASN A 417 -1.14 13.92 16.25
N ASP A 418 -2.08 13.20 15.64
CA ASP A 418 -3.51 13.31 16.00
C ASP A 418 -3.78 12.79 17.43
N LEU A 419 -3.07 11.74 17.84
CA LEU A 419 -3.18 11.11 19.15
C LEU A 419 -2.38 11.81 20.25
N LYS A 420 -1.54 12.81 19.97
CA LYS A 420 -0.84 13.61 21.00
C LYS A 420 -1.80 14.35 21.93
N THR A 421 -3.04 14.56 21.48
CA THR A 421 -4.13 15.08 22.30
C THR A 421 -4.53 14.11 23.42
N ARG A 422 -4.19 12.82 23.30
CA ARG A 422 -4.29 11.80 24.33
C ARG A 422 -2.92 11.56 24.95
N ASN A 423 -2.89 11.12 26.21
CA ASN A 423 -1.64 10.71 26.86
C ASN A 423 -1.07 9.47 26.13
N LEU A 424 -0.25 9.71 25.10
CA LEU A 424 0.32 8.71 24.21
C LEU A 424 1.75 8.38 24.65
N LYS A 425 2.01 7.12 25.01
CA LYS A 425 3.37 6.60 25.23
C LYS A 425 3.81 5.80 24.00
N GLN A 426 4.84 6.29 23.30
CA GLN A 426 5.42 5.62 22.13
C GLN A 426 6.56 4.71 22.57
N LEU A 427 6.48 3.44 22.18
CA LEU A 427 7.50 2.43 22.47
C LEU A 427 8.09 1.93 21.15
N LYS A 428 9.40 1.80 21.08
CA LYS A 428 10.09 1.30 19.87
C LYS A 428 10.78 -0.03 20.19
N MET A 429 10.65 -1.01 19.30
CA MET A 429 11.41 -2.26 19.37
C MET A 429 12.29 -2.41 18.15
N THR A 430 13.54 -2.82 18.37
CA THR A 430 14.57 -2.97 17.35
C THR A 430 15.12 -4.39 17.27
N ALA A 431 15.23 -5.08 18.41
CA ALA A 431 15.82 -6.42 18.46
C ALA A 431 14.93 -7.50 17.80
N PRO A 432 15.43 -8.30 16.83
CA PRO A 432 14.74 -9.46 16.29
C PRO A 432 14.54 -10.56 17.34
N ILE A 433 13.44 -11.32 17.22
CA ILE A 433 13.20 -12.49 18.08
C ILE A 433 13.57 -13.83 17.42
N ARG A 434 13.76 -13.85 16.09
CA ARG A 434 14.02 -15.06 15.31
C ARG A 434 15.50 -15.32 15.07
N TYR A 435 16.27 -14.26 14.88
CA TYR A 435 17.70 -14.28 14.54
C TYR A 435 18.42 -13.16 15.32
N SER A 436 19.75 -13.09 15.24
CA SER A 436 20.56 -12.06 15.93
C SER A 436 20.37 -10.64 15.35
N LEU A 437 20.67 -9.60 16.14
CA LEU A 437 20.49 -8.18 15.75
C LEU A 437 21.27 -7.77 14.50
N ASN A 438 22.47 -8.33 14.29
CA ASN A 438 23.39 -7.97 13.21
C ASN A 438 23.49 -9.08 12.17
N ASP A 439 22.33 -9.57 11.71
CA ASP A 439 22.30 -10.63 10.71
C ASP A 439 22.60 -10.08 9.30
N PRO A 440 23.68 -10.53 8.62
CA PRO A 440 24.07 -10.01 7.30
C PRO A 440 22.99 -10.19 6.24
N ILE A 441 22.18 -11.25 6.33
CA ILE A 441 21.10 -11.50 5.38
C ILE A 441 19.93 -10.53 5.60
N GLU A 442 19.66 -10.11 6.85
CA GLU A 442 18.66 -9.07 7.09
C GLU A 442 19.09 -7.76 6.45
N LYS A 443 20.35 -7.38 6.68
CA LYS A 443 20.95 -6.17 6.13
C LYS A 443 20.92 -6.17 4.60
N TRP A 444 21.42 -7.24 3.98
CA TRP A 444 21.38 -7.41 2.52
C TRP A 444 19.97 -7.29 1.96
N LEU A 445 18.99 -7.96 2.58
CA LEU A 445 17.59 -7.90 2.13
C LEU A 445 17.02 -6.48 2.25
N THR A 446 17.38 -5.78 3.32
CA THR A 446 16.93 -4.42 3.64
C THR A 446 17.51 -3.40 2.65
N ASP A 447 18.78 -3.54 2.30
CA ASP A 447 19.50 -2.71 1.33
C ASP A 447 18.98 -2.97 -0.10
N LEU A 448 18.89 -4.24 -0.51
CA LEU A 448 18.37 -4.65 -1.82
C LEU A 448 16.96 -4.09 -2.09
N LEU A 449 16.07 -4.14 -1.09
CA LEU A 449 14.68 -3.72 -1.24
C LEU A 449 14.42 -2.29 -0.75
N CYS A 450 15.47 -1.57 -0.36
CA CYS A 450 15.41 -0.20 0.16
C CYS A 450 14.40 -0.03 1.32
N LEU A 451 14.26 -1.04 2.20
CA LEU A 451 13.26 -1.02 3.29
C LEU A 451 13.61 0.00 4.39
N GLU A 452 14.88 0.40 4.49
CA GLU A 452 15.36 1.45 5.39
C GLU A 452 14.89 2.86 4.99
N ALA A 453 14.52 3.06 3.72
CA ALA A 453 14.19 4.35 3.15
C ALA A 453 12.94 5.03 3.77
N THR A 454 12.28 4.41 4.74
CA THR A 454 11.12 4.96 5.46
C THR A 454 11.36 6.29 6.20
N THR A 455 12.61 6.67 6.51
CA THR A 455 12.93 8.01 7.02
C THR A 455 13.25 8.96 5.89
N PRO A 456 12.65 10.17 5.85
CA PRO A 456 13.14 11.21 4.95
C PRO A 456 14.61 11.49 5.32
N TYR A 457 15.47 11.51 4.31
CA TYR A 457 16.86 11.88 4.50
C TYR A 457 16.95 13.39 4.80
N PRO A 458 17.88 13.82 5.66
CA PRO A 458 18.04 15.24 5.91
C PRO A 458 18.53 15.94 4.63
N LEU A 459 17.93 17.07 4.31
CA LEU A 459 18.38 17.93 3.21
C LEU A 459 19.75 18.51 3.57
N ALA A 460 20.71 18.43 2.64
CA ALA A 460 22.07 18.92 2.86
C ALA A 460 22.17 20.45 2.77
N SER A 461 21.25 21.08 2.01
CA SER A 461 21.19 22.53 1.83
C SER A 461 19.78 23.06 2.06
N ALA A 462 19.68 24.35 2.40
CA ALA A 462 18.42 25.06 2.36
C ALA A 462 17.80 24.94 0.94
N PRO A 463 16.51 24.62 0.84
CA PRO A 463 15.86 24.37 -0.43
C PRO A 463 15.73 25.69 -1.22
N PRO A 464 16.10 25.70 -2.51
CA PRO A 464 15.96 26.88 -3.37
C PRO A 464 14.50 27.17 -3.71
N HIS A 465 14.18 28.41 -4.10
CA HIS A 465 12.83 28.75 -4.55
C HIS A 465 12.39 27.84 -5.73
N PRO A 466 11.12 27.35 -5.77
CA PRO A 466 10.66 26.41 -6.79
C PRO A 466 10.91 26.85 -8.24
N SER A 467 10.92 28.15 -8.51
CA SER A 467 11.21 28.68 -9.85
C SER A 467 12.61 28.32 -10.37
N HIS A 468 13.59 28.11 -9.49
CA HIS A 468 14.97 27.78 -9.86
C HIS A 468 15.21 26.27 -9.95
N CYS A 469 14.19 25.46 -9.64
CA CYS A 469 14.28 24.01 -9.71
C CYS A 469 13.97 23.53 -11.13
N SER A 470 14.71 22.51 -11.57
CA SER A 470 14.52 21.88 -12.87
C SER A 470 14.22 20.39 -12.69
N LEU A 471 13.39 19.86 -13.59
CA LEU A 471 13.00 18.46 -13.63
C LEU A 471 13.97 17.70 -14.54
N TYR A 472 14.42 16.52 -14.11
CA TYR A 472 15.35 15.65 -14.84
C TYR A 472 14.72 14.29 -15.08
N LEU A 473 15.03 13.68 -16.22
CA LEU A 473 14.68 12.30 -16.53
C LEU A 473 15.75 11.38 -15.96
N VAL A 474 15.34 10.34 -15.23
CA VAL A 474 16.26 9.37 -14.64
C VAL A 474 16.41 8.16 -15.57
N ASN A 475 17.65 7.84 -15.94
CA ASN A 475 17.92 6.61 -16.67
C ASN A 475 17.86 5.41 -15.72
N ARG A 476 16.98 4.45 -16.04
CA ARG A 476 16.72 3.28 -15.20
C ARG A 476 17.83 2.23 -15.28
N ASP A 477 18.45 2.04 -16.44
CA ASP A 477 19.54 1.06 -16.59
C ASP A 477 20.71 1.42 -15.68
N THR A 478 21.03 2.71 -15.63
CA THR A 478 22.14 3.26 -14.86
C THR A 478 21.80 3.33 -13.37
N LEU A 479 20.53 3.60 -13.05
CA LEU A 479 20.02 3.62 -11.68
C LEU A 479 20.08 2.23 -11.03
N PHE A 480 19.71 1.18 -11.76
CA PHE A 480 19.69 -0.20 -11.26
C PHE A 480 20.98 -0.99 -11.52
N SER A 481 22.05 -0.33 -11.97
CA SER A 481 23.38 -0.93 -12.21
C SER A 481 24.15 -1.37 -10.96
N PHE A 482 23.59 -1.14 -9.77
CA PHE A 482 24.18 -1.49 -8.46
C PHE A 482 25.53 -0.78 -8.16
N HIS A 483 25.77 0.39 -8.75
CA HIS A 483 26.89 1.26 -8.37
C HIS A 483 26.60 2.02 -7.07
N ARG A 484 27.62 2.26 -6.22
CA ARG A 484 27.47 2.92 -4.90
C ARG A 484 26.71 4.25 -4.96
N ALA A 485 27.02 5.10 -5.94
CA ALA A 485 26.33 6.40 -6.09
C ALA A 485 24.87 6.22 -6.56
N SER A 486 24.62 5.27 -7.46
CA SER A 486 23.28 4.95 -7.96
C SER A 486 22.41 4.36 -6.86
N GLU A 487 22.96 3.50 -5.99
CA GLU A 487 22.26 2.95 -4.84
C GLU A 487 21.88 4.04 -3.83
N LEU A 488 22.80 4.95 -3.48
CA LEU A 488 22.47 6.09 -2.62
C LEU A 488 21.36 6.97 -3.22
N PHE A 489 21.41 7.22 -4.53
CA PHE A 489 20.38 7.97 -5.23
C PHE A 489 19.03 7.24 -5.26
N LEU A 490 19.04 5.93 -5.53
CA LEU A 490 17.88 5.04 -5.48
C LEU A 490 17.26 5.02 -4.09
N HIS A 491 18.07 4.96 -3.03
CA HIS A 491 17.61 5.07 -1.65
C HIS A 491 16.94 6.42 -1.36
N LYS A 492 17.53 7.55 -1.78
CA LYS A 492 16.91 8.88 -1.65
C LYS A 492 15.57 8.96 -2.39
N MET A 493 15.50 8.46 -3.63
CA MET A 493 14.28 8.47 -4.44
C MET A 493 13.19 7.55 -3.84
N MET A 494 13.55 6.32 -3.46
CA MET A 494 12.61 5.38 -2.85
C MET A 494 12.13 5.88 -1.49
N SER A 495 12.99 6.59 -0.74
CA SER A 495 12.60 7.22 0.53
C SER A 495 11.44 8.19 0.35
N LEU A 496 11.52 9.03 -0.68
CA LEU A 496 10.43 9.96 -1.01
C LEU A 496 9.15 9.21 -1.38
N PHE A 497 9.23 8.21 -2.27
CA PHE A 497 8.06 7.42 -2.66
C PHE A 497 7.42 6.71 -1.47
N VAL A 498 8.24 6.16 -0.56
CA VAL A 498 7.73 5.49 0.64
C VAL A 498 7.09 6.49 1.60
N SER A 499 7.65 7.69 1.72
CA SER A 499 7.16 8.73 2.63
C SER A 499 5.82 9.35 2.22
N SER A 500 5.53 9.43 0.91
CA SER A 500 4.31 10.09 0.40
C SER A 500 3.10 9.16 0.29
N HIS A 501 3.32 7.86 0.07
CA HIS A 501 2.23 6.90 -0.19
C HIS A 501 1.70 6.20 1.08
N TYR A 502 0.39 5.96 1.10
CA TYR A 502 -0.30 5.29 2.21
C TYR A 502 0.17 3.84 2.40
N ARG A 503 0.37 3.11 1.29
CA ARG A 503 0.84 1.73 1.27
C ARG A 503 1.84 1.54 0.14
N ASN A 504 2.99 0.99 0.49
CA ASN A 504 4.01 0.60 -0.47
C ASN A 504 4.20 -0.92 -0.43
N SER A 505 4.54 -1.51 -1.56
CA SER A 505 4.97 -2.88 -1.66
C SER A 505 6.38 -2.95 -2.24
N PRO A 506 7.25 -3.86 -1.79
CA PRO A 506 8.55 -4.08 -2.44
C PRO A 506 8.42 -4.47 -3.91
N ASN A 507 7.28 -5.03 -4.33
CA ASN A 507 7.01 -5.28 -5.74
C ASN A 507 6.96 -4.00 -6.58
N ASP A 508 6.72 -2.84 -5.96
CA ASP A 508 6.75 -1.55 -6.65
C ASP A 508 8.16 -1.25 -7.18
N LEU A 509 9.21 -1.69 -6.49
CA LEU A 509 10.60 -1.54 -6.93
C LEU A 509 10.87 -2.35 -8.20
N GLN A 510 10.35 -3.58 -8.27
CA GLN A 510 10.40 -4.42 -9.46
C GLN A 510 9.60 -3.79 -10.61
N MET A 511 8.44 -3.21 -10.32
CA MET A 511 7.64 -2.51 -11.32
C MET A 511 8.37 -1.27 -11.87
N ILE A 512 9.02 -0.49 -11.00
CA ILE A 512 9.79 0.71 -11.39
C ILE A 512 11.00 0.34 -12.26
N SER A 513 11.62 -0.80 -12.00
CA SER A 513 12.80 -1.27 -12.73
C SER A 513 12.45 -1.93 -14.06
N ASP A 514 11.58 -2.93 -14.05
CA ASP A 514 11.39 -3.81 -15.21
C ASP A 514 10.34 -3.26 -16.20
N ALA A 515 9.28 -2.61 -15.72
CA ALA A 515 8.13 -2.32 -16.59
C ALA A 515 8.45 -1.20 -17.62
N PRO A 516 8.40 -1.49 -18.94
CA PRO A 516 8.97 -0.61 -19.97
C PRO A 516 8.25 0.74 -20.08
N SER A 517 6.93 0.76 -19.87
CA SER A 517 6.09 1.95 -19.95
C SER A 517 6.34 3.00 -18.85
N HIS A 518 7.10 2.65 -17.81
CA HIS A 518 7.35 3.55 -16.68
C HIS A 518 8.50 4.51 -16.95
N LEU A 519 8.30 5.78 -16.61
CA LEU A 519 9.29 6.84 -16.64
C LEU A 519 9.44 7.44 -15.24
N LEU A 520 10.66 7.84 -14.90
CA LEU A 520 11.00 8.44 -13.61
C LEU A 520 11.54 9.84 -13.82
N PHE A 521 10.95 10.79 -13.11
CA PHE A 521 11.39 12.18 -13.11
C PHE A 521 11.73 12.63 -11.69
N VAL A 522 12.76 13.46 -11.57
CA VAL A 522 13.22 14.01 -10.29
C VAL A 522 13.41 15.51 -10.41
N LEU A 523 12.85 16.25 -9.47
CA LEU A 523 13.02 17.69 -9.34
C LEU A 523 14.21 17.96 -8.44
N LEU A 524 15.22 18.62 -9.00
CA LEU A 524 16.47 18.96 -8.30
C LEU A 524 16.59 20.48 -8.19
N GLY A 525 17.32 20.91 -7.16
CA GLY A 525 17.81 22.28 -7.08
C GLY A 525 18.86 22.58 -8.17
N PRO A 526 19.35 23.82 -8.27
CA PRO A 526 20.45 24.15 -9.17
C PRO A 526 21.67 23.31 -8.77
N ILE A 527 22.27 22.63 -9.76
CA ILE A 527 23.40 21.75 -9.56
C ILE A 527 24.67 22.56 -9.78
N ASP A 528 25.48 22.72 -8.73
CA ASP A 528 26.80 23.34 -8.85
C ASP A 528 27.79 22.33 -9.46
N PRO A 529 28.39 22.61 -10.63
CA PRO A 529 29.29 21.67 -11.30
C PRO A 529 30.59 21.41 -10.51
N ASN A 530 30.92 22.28 -9.54
CA ASN A 530 32.13 22.19 -8.72
C ASN A 530 31.96 21.33 -7.46
N ASN A 531 30.73 20.92 -7.12
CA ASN A 531 30.48 20.11 -5.93
C ASN A 531 30.27 18.63 -6.33
N PRO A 532 31.14 17.69 -5.90
CA PRO A 532 31.00 16.28 -6.20
C PRO A 532 29.89 15.59 -5.37
N ALA A 533 29.18 16.31 -4.50
CA ALA A 533 28.08 15.77 -3.72
C ALA A 533 26.87 15.42 -4.59
N LEU A 534 26.22 14.30 -4.28
CA LEU A 534 24.97 13.91 -4.93
C LEU A 534 23.86 14.94 -4.65
N PRO A 535 23.13 15.41 -5.68
CA PRO A 535 22.07 16.39 -5.49
C PRO A 535 20.95 15.82 -4.61
N ASP A 536 20.27 16.72 -3.89
CA ASP A 536 19.09 16.36 -3.12
C ASP A 536 17.84 16.33 -4.03
N VAL A 537 17.07 15.27 -3.89
CA VAL A 537 15.82 15.04 -4.62
C VAL A 537 14.68 15.73 -3.88
N LEU A 538 14.22 16.87 -4.39
CA LEU A 538 13.17 17.66 -3.73
C LEU A 538 11.78 17.06 -3.98
N CYS A 539 11.56 16.56 -5.21
CA CYS A 539 10.35 15.85 -5.60
C CYS A 539 10.68 14.73 -6.59
N ALA A 540 10.00 13.58 -6.47
CA ALA A 540 10.10 12.48 -7.42
C ALA A 540 8.72 12.18 -8.02
N VAL A 541 8.66 11.98 -9.34
CA VAL A 541 7.43 11.70 -10.09
C VAL A 541 7.60 10.42 -10.89
N GLN A 542 6.66 9.49 -10.74
CA GLN A 542 6.58 8.25 -11.51
C GLN A 542 5.42 8.36 -12.50
N VAL A 543 5.70 8.18 -13.77
CA VAL A 543 4.73 8.19 -14.86
C VAL A 543 4.69 6.82 -15.52
N ALA A 544 3.53 6.37 -15.97
CA ALA A 544 3.40 5.26 -16.90
C ALA A 544 2.70 5.71 -18.18
N LEU A 545 3.25 5.31 -19.32
CA LEU A 545 2.64 5.52 -20.63
C LEU A 545 1.59 4.42 -20.87
N GLU A 546 0.36 4.83 -21.16
CA GLU A 546 -0.79 3.95 -21.35
C GLU A 546 -1.50 4.28 -22.68
N GLY A 547 -2.18 3.30 -23.28
CA GLY A 547 -2.98 3.52 -24.48
C GLY A 547 -2.33 3.01 -25.77
N LYS A 548 -2.76 3.56 -26.93
CA LYS A 548 -2.50 2.99 -28.27
C LYS A 548 -3.01 1.55 -28.40
N ILE A 549 -4.16 1.26 -27.80
CA ILE A 549 -4.77 -0.07 -27.86
C ILE A 549 -5.64 -0.15 -29.12
N ASN A 550 -5.50 -1.24 -29.87
CA ASN A 550 -6.34 -1.48 -31.05
C ASN A 550 -7.83 -1.54 -30.64
N ARG A 551 -8.67 -0.67 -31.22
CA ARG A 551 -10.10 -0.59 -30.96
C ARG A 551 -10.86 -1.90 -31.13
N ALA A 552 -10.50 -2.72 -32.12
CA ALA A 552 -11.13 -4.02 -32.31
C ALA A 552 -10.89 -4.96 -31.10
N ARG A 553 -9.73 -4.84 -30.46
CA ARG A 553 -9.40 -5.58 -29.23
C ARG A 553 -10.18 -5.04 -28.03
N VAL A 554 -10.29 -3.72 -27.90
CA VAL A 554 -11.08 -3.08 -26.82
C VAL A 554 -12.53 -3.53 -26.91
N GLN A 555 -13.13 -3.43 -28.09
CA GLN A 555 -14.52 -3.83 -28.33
C GLN A 555 -14.76 -5.32 -28.00
N LYS A 556 -13.87 -6.21 -28.46
CA LYS A 556 -13.97 -7.65 -28.18
C LYS A 556 -13.85 -8.01 -26.69
N GLU A 557 -13.05 -7.28 -25.92
CA GLU A 557 -12.91 -7.51 -24.48
C GLU A 557 -14.07 -6.88 -23.68
N LEU A 558 -14.58 -5.72 -24.13
CA LEU A 558 -15.82 -5.13 -23.62
C LEU A 558 -17.02 -6.07 -23.80
N GLU A 559 -17.15 -6.69 -24.98
CA GLU A 559 -18.19 -7.71 -25.26
C GLU A 559 -18.10 -8.93 -24.32
N LYS A 560 -16.90 -9.28 -23.87
CA LYS A 560 -16.67 -10.37 -22.91
C LYS A 560 -16.86 -9.94 -21.45
N GLY A 561 -17.05 -8.65 -21.18
CA GLY A 561 -17.09 -8.09 -19.83
C GLY A 561 -15.80 -8.32 -19.05
N LYS A 562 -14.65 -8.36 -19.73
CA LYS A 562 -13.33 -8.53 -19.10
C LYS A 562 -12.49 -7.28 -19.34
N ALA A 563 -12.04 -6.65 -18.26
CA ALA A 563 -10.98 -5.66 -18.34
C ALA A 563 -9.66 -6.36 -18.74
N GLY A 564 -8.98 -5.83 -19.75
CA GLY A 564 -7.64 -6.29 -20.10
C GLY A 564 -6.64 -6.02 -18.96
N SER A 565 -5.55 -6.79 -18.93
CA SER A 565 -4.44 -6.55 -18.00
C SER A 565 -3.51 -5.45 -18.50
N GLY A 566 -2.95 -4.66 -17.58
CA GLY A 566 -1.98 -3.59 -17.88
C GLY A 566 -2.55 -2.20 -17.68
N ASP A 567 -2.95 -1.55 -18.77
CA ASP A 567 -3.32 -0.13 -18.84
C ASP A 567 -4.59 0.22 -18.05
N LEU A 568 -4.45 0.81 -16.86
CA LEU A 568 -5.58 0.97 -15.94
C LEU A 568 -6.63 1.97 -16.48
N VAL A 569 -6.19 3.15 -16.92
CA VAL A 569 -7.10 4.26 -17.25
C VAL A 569 -7.85 4.00 -18.55
N PRO A 570 -7.21 3.57 -19.65
CA PRO A 570 -7.91 3.19 -20.88
C PRO A 570 -9.02 2.16 -20.64
N TRP A 571 -8.72 1.07 -19.93
CA TRP A 571 -9.72 0.02 -19.65
C TRP A 571 -10.86 0.53 -18.76
N THR A 572 -10.55 1.25 -17.68
CA THR A 572 -11.58 1.70 -16.72
C THR A 572 -12.52 2.73 -17.36
N VAL A 573 -11.99 3.67 -18.14
CA VAL A 573 -12.79 4.71 -18.81
C VAL A 573 -13.61 4.08 -19.94
N SER A 574 -13.00 3.24 -20.78
CA SER A 574 -13.72 2.52 -21.84
C SER A 574 -14.82 1.61 -21.30
N GLU A 575 -14.60 0.93 -20.18
CA GLU A 575 -15.62 0.11 -19.52
C GLU A 575 -16.76 0.97 -18.92
N TYR A 576 -16.43 2.09 -18.29
CA TYR A 576 -17.42 2.94 -17.62
C TYR A 576 -18.33 3.72 -18.57
N TYR A 577 -17.78 4.17 -19.71
CA TYR A 577 -18.52 4.90 -20.75
C TYR A 577 -18.96 4.03 -21.92
N GLN A 578 -18.51 2.77 -21.97
CA GLN A 578 -18.71 1.87 -23.12
C GLN A 578 -18.18 2.47 -24.44
N ASP A 579 -17.08 3.21 -24.35
CA ASP A 579 -16.47 3.90 -25.48
C ASP A 579 -15.08 3.31 -25.78
N ALA A 580 -14.98 2.63 -26.92
CA ALA A 580 -13.74 2.03 -27.38
C ALA A 580 -12.73 3.05 -27.94
N SER A 581 -13.19 4.27 -28.31
CA SER A 581 -12.32 5.30 -28.90
C SER A 581 -11.29 5.82 -27.90
N PHE A 582 -11.66 5.91 -26.62
CA PHE A 582 -10.74 6.35 -25.57
C PHE A 582 -9.50 5.44 -25.44
N GLY A 583 -9.62 4.14 -25.75
CA GLY A 583 -8.51 3.20 -25.69
C GLY A 583 -7.46 3.39 -26.79
N GLU A 584 -7.82 4.04 -27.90
CA GLU A 584 -6.89 4.38 -28.99
C GLU A 584 -5.95 5.52 -28.60
N LEU A 585 -6.43 6.43 -27.74
CA LEU A 585 -5.69 7.60 -27.30
C LEU A 585 -4.42 7.21 -26.53
N THR A 586 -3.39 8.06 -26.63
CA THR A 586 -2.12 7.88 -25.93
C THR A 586 -2.08 8.77 -24.69
N GLY A 587 -1.99 8.15 -23.51
CA GLY A 587 -2.01 8.83 -22.23
C GLY A 587 -0.73 8.64 -21.43
N ALA A 588 -0.41 9.62 -20.59
CA ALA A 588 0.59 9.46 -19.54
C ALA A 588 -0.10 9.53 -18.17
N ARG A 589 -0.03 8.43 -17.42
CA ARG A 589 -0.58 8.34 -16.07
C ARG A 589 0.49 8.68 -15.05
N VAL A 590 0.29 9.75 -14.29
CA VAL A 590 1.10 10.01 -13.10
C VAL A 590 0.66 9.03 -12.01
N ILE A 591 1.47 8.01 -11.76
CA ILE A 591 1.21 6.99 -10.75
C ILE A 591 1.54 7.53 -9.36
N ARG A 592 2.69 8.21 -9.24
CA ARG A 592 3.19 8.73 -7.96
C ARG A 592 3.76 10.12 -8.13
N ILE A 593 3.46 10.99 -7.17
CA ILE A 593 4.13 12.26 -6.96
C ILE A 593 4.51 12.34 -5.49
N ALA A 594 5.80 12.50 -5.22
CA ALA A 594 6.36 12.46 -3.89
C ALA A 594 7.23 13.70 -3.66
N THR A 595 6.74 14.63 -2.84
CA THR A 595 7.53 15.77 -2.36
C THR A 595 8.13 15.43 -1.01
N HIS A 596 9.35 15.91 -0.74
CA HIS A 596 9.96 15.78 0.58
C HIS A 596 8.99 16.27 1.69
N PRO A 597 8.82 15.55 2.82
CA PRO A 597 7.86 15.91 3.87
C PRO A 597 8.00 17.34 4.39
N ASP A 598 9.23 17.83 4.55
CA ASP A 598 9.52 19.18 5.05
C ASP A 598 9.25 20.29 4.02
N LEU A 599 9.10 19.92 2.74
CA LEU A 599 8.86 20.84 1.62
C LEU A 599 7.39 20.85 1.17
N GLN A 600 6.51 20.12 1.87
CA GLN A 600 5.09 20.10 1.56
C GLN A 600 4.50 21.51 1.72
N LYS A 601 3.52 21.84 0.85
CA LYS A 601 2.84 23.15 0.77
C LYS A 601 3.69 24.32 0.24
N MET A 602 4.95 24.10 -0.15
CA MET A 602 5.81 25.13 -0.77
C MET A 602 5.73 25.18 -2.31
N GLY A 603 4.91 24.33 -2.95
CA GLY A 603 4.66 24.38 -4.40
C GLY A 603 5.59 23.53 -5.29
N TYR A 604 6.55 22.78 -4.73
CA TYR A 604 7.45 21.93 -5.53
C TYR A 604 6.73 20.85 -6.36
N GLY A 605 5.63 20.28 -5.83
CA GLY A 605 4.83 19.31 -6.57
C GLY A 605 4.12 19.93 -7.77
N THR A 606 3.61 21.15 -7.63
CA THR A 606 2.98 21.91 -8.72
C THR A 606 4.00 22.24 -9.79
N LYS A 607 5.19 22.72 -9.40
CA LYS A 607 6.31 22.97 -10.31
C LYS A 607 6.73 21.72 -11.09
N ALA A 608 6.80 20.56 -10.42
CA ALA A 608 7.14 19.31 -11.08
C ALA A 608 6.09 18.91 -12.14
N LEU A 609 4.79 19.14 -11.88
CA LEU A 609 3.72 18.91 -12.86
C LEU A 609 3.76 19.89 -14.03
N GLU A 610 4.06 21.17 -13.77
CA GLU A 610 4.20 22.19 -14.81
C GLU A 610 5.34 21.85 -15.78
N GLU A 611 6.53 21.50 -15.27
CA GLU A 611 7.67 21.11 -16.11
C GLU A 611 7.40 19.80 -16.87
N LEU A 612 6.67 18.86 -16.25
CA LEU A 612 6.25 17.62 -16.89
C LEU A 612 5.24 17.87 -18.03
N GLU A 613 4.30 18.81 -17.84
CA GLU A 613 3.35 19.21 -18.88
C GLU A 613 4.08 19.85 -20.06
N LYS A 614 5.01 20.79 -19.80
CA LYS A 614 5.83 21.42 -20.84
C LYS A 614 6.68 20.41 -21.60
N TYR A 615 7.20 19.38 -20.91
CA TYR A 615 7.93 18.29 -21.53
C TYR A 615 7.04 17.53 -22.53
N PHE A 616 5.84 17.10 -22.13
CA PHE A 616 4.94 16.38 -23.05
C PHE A 616 4.36 17.27 -24.16
N LYS A 617 4.23 18.59 -23.94
CA LYS A 617 3.89 19.57 -25.00
C LYS A 617 5.03 19.85 -25.99
N LYS A 618 6.21 19.27 -25.79
CA LYS A 618 7.44 19.51 -26.58
C LYS A 618 7.94 20.97 -26.51
N GLU A 619 7.55 21.75 -25.51
CA GLU A 619 7.96 23.17 -25.36
C GLU A 619 9.43 23.32 -24.91
N LEU A 620 9.97 22.30 -24.22
CA LEU A 620 11.32 22.31 -23.65
C LEU A 620 12.38 21.68 -24.55
N PHE A 621 11.97 21.04 -25.65
CA PHE A 621 12.87 20.29 -26.51
C PHE A 621 13.62 21.24 -27.46
N VAL A 622 14.94 21.32 -27.32
CA VAL A 622 15.81 22.06 -28.23
C VAL A 622 16.35 21.06 -29.24
N ALA A 623 15.93 21.17 -30.49
CA ALA A 623 16.39 20.31 -31.58
C ALA A 623 17.82 20.67 -32.04
N GLU A 624 18.83 20.55 -31.16
CA GLU A 624 20.23 20.72 -31.55
C GLU A 624 21.10 19.50 -31.18
N ARG A 625 21.35 18.72 -32.25
CA ARG A 625 22.56 17.96 -32.65
C ARG A 625 22.81 16.51 -32.23
N GLU A 626 23.25 15.82 -33.29
CA GLU A 626 24.22 14.73 -33.45
C GLU A 626 23.94 13.40 -32.74
N LYS A 627 23.53 12.43 -33.57
CA LYS A 627 23.55 11.00 -33.26
C LYS A 627 24.94 10.63 -32.76
N ILE A 628 25.05 10.35 -31.46
CA ILE A 628 26.17 9.58 -30.93
C ILE A 628 26.10 8.21 -31.61
N GLU A 629 27.11 7.88 -32.40
CA GLU A 629 27.27 6.57 -33.03
C GLU A 629 27.15 5.49 -31.94
N GLN A 630 26.15 4.62 -32.10
CA GLN A 630 26.11 3.36 -31.38
C GLN A 630 27.31 2.56 -31.86
N MET A 631 28.34 2.44 -31.04
CA MET A 631 29.43 1.50 -31.28
C MET A 631 28.87 0.08 -31.18
N ASP A 632 29.16 -0.70 -32.22
CA ASP A 632 28.79 -2.11 -32.35
C ASP A 632 29.24 -2.92 -31.12
N GLU A 633 28.29 -3.59 -30.46
CA GLU A 633 28.55 -4.65 -29.49
C GLU A 633 28.84 -5.97 -30.24
N ASP A 634 30.04 -6.13 -30.78
CA ASP A 634 30.50 -7.43 -31.31
C ASP A 634 31.97 -7.69 -31.00
N GLU A 635 32.28 -8.03 -29.74
CA GLU A 635 33.38 -8.95 -29.41
C GLU A 635 32.92 -9.85 -28.24
N ARG A 636 32.46 -11.06 -28.59
CA ARG A 636 32.02 -12.10 -27.65
C ARG A 636 33.09 -13.18 -27.58
N GLU A 637 33.99 -13.09 -26.61
CA GLU A 637 34.85 -14.21 -26.22
C GLU A 637 34.07 -15.17 -25.30
N ASN A 638 34.12 -16.46 -25.65
CA ASN A 638 33.56 -17.58 -24.90
C ASN A 638 34.56 -18.02 -23.82
N GLU A 639 34.35 -17.62 -22.56
CA GLU A 639 35.02 -18.23 -21.42
C GLU A 639 33.98 -18.87 -20.49
N GLY A 640 34.24 -20.10 -20.03
CA GLY A 640 33.31 -20.88 -19.23
C GLY A 640 33.07 -20.32 -17.81
N LEU A 641 31.98 -20.77 -17.18
CA LEU A 641 31.41 -20.34 -15.89
C LEU A 641 32.38 -20.17 -14.70
N ILE A 642 33.58 -20.74 -14.75
CA ILE A 642 34.56 -20.74 -13.66
C ILE A 642 35.40 -19.44 -13.63
N ASN A 643 35.54 -18.77 -14.78
CA ASN A 643 36.41 -17.59 -14.95
C ASN A 643 35.66 -16.28 -15.27
N GLU A 644 34.33 -16.27 -15.32
CA GLU A 644 33.55 -15.05 -15.57
C GLU A 644 33.63 -14.07 -14.37
N GLU A 645 34.38 -12.97 -14.50
CA GLU A 645 34.33 -11.83 -13.56
C GLU A 645 33.12 -10.94 -13.85
N ILE A 646 32.20 -10.82 -12.88
CA ILE A 646 31.05 -9.93 -12.98
C ILE A 646 31.52 -8.48 -12.78
N LYS A 647 31.50 -7.69 -13.85
CA LYS A 647 31.76 -6.23 -13.81
C LYS A 647 30.52 -5.47 -14.28
N PRO A 648 30.20 -4.31 -13.69
CA PRO A 648 29.16 -3.42 -14.20
C PRO A 648 29.46 -3.01 -15.64
N LYS A 649 28.41 -2.81 -16.46
CA LYS A 649 28.54 -2.46 -17.89
C LYS A 649 29.50 -1.27 -18.07
N LYS A 650 30.46 -1.39 -19.01
CA LYS A 650 31.56 -0.42 -19.22
C LYS A 650 31.13 0.93 -19.83
N CYS A 651 29.95 1.01 -20.45
CA CYS A 651 29.46 2.25 -21.09
C CYS A 651 28.08 2.61 -20.53
N VAL A 652 28.08 3.44 -19.48
CA VAL A 652 26.86 3.81 -18.75
C VAL A 652 26.46 5.21 -19.20
N GLN A 653 25.27 5.35 -19.79
CA GLN A 653 24.66 6.66 -20.02
C GLN A 653 24.61 7.46 -18.69
N PRO A 654 24.55 8.79 -18.71
CA PRO A 654 24.45 9.55 -17.47
C PRO A 654 23.15 9.20 -16.72
N LEU A 655 23.23 9.13 -15.39
CA LEU A 655 22.08 8.82 -14.52
C LEU A 655 20.94 9.82 -14.66
N LEU A 656 21.29 11.10 -14.84
CA LEU A 656 20.37 12.21 -14.97
C LEU A 656 20.49 12.77 -16.39
N GLN A 657 19.37 12.83 -17.10
CA GLN A 657 19.26 13.45 -18.41
C GLN A 657 18.41 14.72 -18.28
N LYS A 658 18.85 15.79 -18.93
CA LYS A 658 18.04 17.03 -18.98
C LYS A 658 16.85 16.81 -19.91
N LEU A 659 15.71 17.38 -19.55
CA LEU A 659 14.48 17.28 -20.37
C LEU A 659 14.63 17.91 -21.76
N SER A 660 15.55 18.86 -21.90
CA SER A 660 15.87 19.48 -23.19
C SER A 660 16.55 18.53 -24.17
N GLU A 661 17.24 17.50 -23.68
CA GLU A 661 18.02 16.55 -24.47
C GLU A 661 17.22 15.30 -24.86
N SER A 662 16.17 14.98 -24.09
CA SER A 662 15.31 13.82 -24.32
C SER A 662 14.09 14.17 -25.19
N SER A 663 13.86 13.44 -26.27
CA SER A 663 12.62 13.59 -27.05
C SER A 663 11.44 12.87 -26.36
N PRO A 664 10.36 13.57 -26.00
CA PRO A 664 9.17 12.94 -25.40
C PRO A 664 8.40 12.09 -26.43
N GLN A 665 7.76 11.02 -25.96
CA GLN A 665 6.74 10.34 -26.75
C GLN A 665 5.49 11.21 -26.87
N GLU A 666 4.72 11.02 -27.94
CA GLU A 666 3.46 11.75 -28.15
C GLU A 666 2.41 11.28 -27.17
N VAL A 667 1.89 12.24 -26.39
CA VAL A 667 0.88 12.02 -25.35
C VAL A 667 -0.22 13.06 -25.53
N GLU A 668 -1.47 12.60 -25.56
CA GLU A 668 -2.66 13.42 -25.76
C GLU A 668 -3.27 13.89 -24.44
N TYR A 669 -3.17 13.07 -23.39
CA TYR A 669 -3.72 13.40 -22.07
C TYR A 669 -2.80 12.97 -20.91
N LEU A 670 -2.84 13.75 -19.83
CA LEU A 670 -2.34 13.34 -18.53
C LEU A 670 -3.49 12.77 -17.71
N SER A 671 -3.22 11.68 -16.99
CA SER A 671 -4.19 11.09 -16.07
C SER A 671 -3.59 10.82 -14.69
N VAL A 672 -4.46 10.76 -13.69
CA VAL A 672 -4.11 10.38 -12.32
C VAL A 672 -5.12 9.39 -11.79
N ALA A 673 -4.68 8.42 -11.00
CA ALA A 673 -5.53 7.47 -10.30
C ALA A 673 -5.11 7.40 -8.83
N TYR A 674 -5.98 7.81 -7.91
CA TYR A 674 -5.64 7.91 -6.49
C TYR A 674 -6.86 7.69 -5.57
N GLY A 675 -6.61 7.50 -4.27
CA GLY A 675 -7.65 7.43 -3.24
C GLY A 675 -8.23 8.81 -2.92
N LEU A 676 -9.55 8.96 -3.01
CA LEU A 676 -10.22 10.25 -2.93
C LEU A 676 -10.06 10.87 -1.54
N ASN A 677 -9.25 11.93 -1.48
CA ASN A 677 -8.99 12.72 -0.29
C ASN A 677 -9.11 14.21 -0.63
N GLN A 678 -9.64 15.02 0.30
CA GLN A 678 -9.83 16.46 0.09
C GLN A 678 -8.52 17.22 -0.21
N GLN A 679 -7.40 16.83 0.41
CA GLN A 679 -6.11 17.49 0.17
C GLN A 679 -5.59 17.20 -1.24
N LEU A 680 -5.62 15.94 -1.66
CA LEU A 680 -5.18 15.52 -2.99
C LEU A 680 -6.13 16.04 -4.08
N TYR A 681 -7.44 16.03 -3.83
CA TYR A 681 -8.41 16.60 -4.76
C TYR A 681 -8.11 18.07 -5.03
N LYS A 682 -7.91 18.90 -3.99
CA LYS A 682 -7.54 20.31 -4.17
C LYS A 682 -6.25 20.48 -4.98
N PHE A 683 -5.25 19.63 -4.73
CA PHE A 683 -3.98 19.68 -5.46
C PHE A 683 -4.16 19.42 -6.96
N TRP A 684 -4.91 18.38 -7.33
CA TRP A 684 -5.13 18.03 -8.73
C TRP A 684 -6.09 19.00 -9.44
N ASP A 685 -7.15 19.43 -8.77
CA ASP A 685 -8.11 20.43 -9.24
C ASP A 685 -7.41 21.77 -9.54
N ASN A 686 -6.57 22.24 -8.61
CA ASN A 686 -5.75 23.45 -8.83
C ASN A 686 -4.73 23.28 -9.97
N SER A 687 -4.33 22.05 -10.29
CA SER A 687 -3.40 21.75 -11.39
C SER A 687 -4.12 21.58 -12.74
N GLY A 688 -5.44 21.80 -12.79
CA GLY A 688 -6.25 21.76 -14.00
C GLY A 688 -6.77 20.36 -14.40
N PHE A 689 -6.68 19.37 -13.51
CA PHE A 689 -7.27 18.05 -13.76
C PHE A 689 -8.78 18.06 -13.49
N LYS A 690 -9.54 17.31 -14.29
CA LYS A 690 -10.99 17.14 -14.15
C LYS A 690 -11.35 15.70 -13.82
N THR A 691 -12.28 15.51 -12.89
CA THR A 691 -12.73 14.18 -12.46
C THR A 691 -13.62 13.52 -13.51
N VAL A 692 -13.31 12.27 -13.84
CA VAL A 692 -14.03 11.50 -14.86
C VAL A 692 -14.65 10.24 -14.27
N TYR A 693 -14.03 9.65 -13.24
CA TYR A 693 -14.54 8.41 -12.65
C TYR A 693 -14.25 8.36 -11.16
N ILE A 694 -15.25 7.91 -10.38
CA ILE A 694 -15.08 7.53 -8.96
C ILE A 694 -15.70 6.14 -8.79
N LYS A 695 -14.90 5.21 -8.29
CA LYS A 695 -15.36 3.85 -7.97
C LYS A 695 -16.33 3.89 -6.79
N GLN A 696 -17.49 3.26 -6.94
CA GLN A 696 -18.54 3.24 -5.90
C GLN A 696 -18.15 2.42 -4.67
N LYS A 697 -17.42 1.30 -4.86
CA LYS A 697 -16.91 0.51 -3.75
C LYS A 697 -15.63 1.14 -3.22
N SER A 698 -15.60 1.47 -1.92
CA SER A 698 -14.39 1.91 -1.24
C SER A 698 -13.35 0.78 -1.17
N SER A 699 -12.08 1.16 -1.10
CA SER A 699 -10.99 0.21 -0.91
C SER A 699 -11.02 -0.34 0.52
N ASP A 700 -11.02 -1.67 0.67
CA ASP A 700 -10.93 -2.32 1.99
C ASP A 700 -9.63 -1.94 2.74
N ILE A 701 -8.61 -1.50 2.01
CA ILE A 701 -7.27 -1.18 2.55
C ILE A 701 -7.19 0.26 3.07
N THR A 702 -7.72 1.23 2.32
CA THR A 702 -7.60 2.66 2.66
C THR A 702 -8.90 3.26 3.20
N GLY A 703 -10.04 2.59 2.99
CA GLY A 703 -11.36 3.15 3.25
C GLY A 703 -11.75 4.28 2.29
N GLU A 704 -10.90 4.62 1.31
CA GLU A 704 -11.12 5.70 0.34
C GLU A 704 -11.65 5.16 -0.99
N TYR A 705 -12.34 6.00 -1.75
CA TYR A 705 -12.84 5.68 -3.09
C TYR A 705 -11.76 5.94 -4.14
N SER A 706 -11.52 5.00 -5.05
CA SER A 706 -10.57 5.23 -6.15
C SER A 706 -11.15 6.21 -7.17
N THR A 707 -10.38 7.24 -7.50
CA THR A 707 -10.78 8.33 -8.42
C THR A 707 -9.79 8.43 -9.57
N ILE A 708 -10.31 8.67 -10.78
CA ILE A 708 -9.54 8.99 -11.98
C ILE A 708 -9.86 10.42 -12.40
N MET A 709 -8.81 11.23 -12.59
CA MET A 709 -8.92 12.56 -13.17
C MET A 709 -8.05 12.65 -14.44
N LEU A 710 -8.53 13.42 -15.42
CA LEU A 710 -7.89 13.63 -16.72
C LEU A 710 -7.57 15.12 -16.92
N LYS A 711 -6.48 15.40 -17.62
CA LYS A 711 -6.11 16.72 -18.13
C LYS A 711 -5.67 16.58 -19.58
N SER A 712 -6.23 17.40 -20.46
CA SER A 712 -5.83 17.40 -21.87
C SER A 712 -4.48 18.08 -22.06
N ILE A 713 -3.61 17.48 -22.87
CA ILE A 713 -2.34 18.07 -23.33
C ILE A 713 -2.52 18.62 -24.73
N THR A 714 -3.19 17.84 -25.59
CA THR A 714 -3.60 18.22 -26.95
C THR A 714 -5.03 18.79 -26.93
N ASP A 715 -5.53 19.29 -28.06
CA ASP A 715 -6.87 19.88 -28.19
C ASP A 715 -8.03 18.86 -28.13
N VAL A 716 -7.83 17.71 -27.47
CA VAL A 716 -8.88 16.69 -27.26
C VAL A 716 -9.88 17.20 -26.22
N ASP A 717 -11.17 17.22 -26.58
CA ASP A 717 -12.22 17.66 -25.66
C ASP A 717 -12.78 16.52 -24.80
N PHE A 718 -12.52 16.59 -23.49
CA PHE A 718 -13.08 15.68 -22.48
C PHE A 718 -14.34 16.23 -21.78
N SER A 719 -14.95 17.30 -22.29
CA SER A 719 -16.13 17.93 -21.68
C SER A 719 -17.33 17.00 -21.56
N SER A 720 -17.55 16.14 -22.56
CA SER A 720 -18.64 15.15 -22.60
C SER A 720 -18.56 14.17 -21.43
N PHE A 721 -17.39 13.56 -21.22
CA PHE A 721 -17.13 12.63 -20.12
C PHE A 721 -17.33 13.30 -18.76
N TYR A 722 -16.85 14.53 -18.60
CA TYR A 722 -16.98 15.29 -17.36
C TYR A 722 -18.44 15.64 -17.03
N ASN A 723 -19.23 16.06 -18.02
CA ASN A 723 -20.63 16.41 -17.84
C ASN A 723 -21.48 15.18 -17.50
N ASP A 724 -21.23 14.05 -18.17
CA ASP A 724 -21.91 12.78 -17.86
C ASP A 724 -21.52 12.26 -16.46
N PHE A 725 -20.24 12.36 -16.09
CA PHE A 725 -19.78 12.04 -14.74
C PHE A 725 -20.48 12.89 -13.69
N LYS A 726 -20.58 14.21 -13.87
CA LYS A 726 -21.27 15.11 -12.94
C LYS A 726 -22.71 14.68 -12.70
N ARG A 727 -23.45 14.42 -13.78
CA ARG A 727 -24.84 13.98 -13.69
C ARG A 727 -24.97 12.66 -12.93
N ARG A 728 -24.13 11.67 -13.22
CA ARG A 728 -24.12 10.38 -12.50
C ARG A 728 -23.75 10.57 -11.02
N PHE A 729 -22.75 11.40 -10.74
CA PHE A 729 -22.25 11.65 -9.39
C PHE A 729 -23.32 12.29 -8.49
N GLN A 730 -24.12 13.23 -9.01
CA GLN A 730 -25.25 13.84 -8.27
C GLN A 730 -26.20 12.76 -7.73
N TYR A 731 -26.61 11.80 -8.56
CA TYR A 731 -27.49 10.71 -8.13
C TYR A 731 -26.81 9.73 -7.17
N LEU A 732 -25.52 9.45 -7.37
CA LEU A 732 -24.76 8.52 -6.53
C LEU A 732 -24.45 9.08 -5.14
N LEU A 733 -24.52 10.40 -4.92
CA LEU A 733 -24.27 11.04 -3.61
C LEU A 733 -25.17 10.50 -2.50
N GLY A 734 -26.41 10.13 -2.81
CA GLY A 734 -27.38 9.59 -1.85
C GLY A 734 -27.20 8.09 -1.52
N PHE A 735 -26.36 7.37 -2.27
CA PHE A 735 -26.10 5.94 -2.10
C PHE A 735 -24.76 5.72 -1.38
N GLU A 736 -23.79 5.07 -2.03
CA GLU A 736 -22.48 4.73 -1.46
C GLU A 736 -21.71 5.98 -0.97
N PHE A 737 -21.89 7.11 -1.65
CA PHE A 737 -21.20 8.36 -1.35
C PHE A 737 -21.84 9.19 -0.21
N LYS A 738 -22.84 8.65 0.50
CA LYS A 738 -23.44 9.29 1.69
C LYS A 738 -22.42 9.60 2.78
N THR A 739 -21.37 8.79 2.89
CA THR A 739 -20.30 8.94 3.89
C THR A 739 -19.25 9.98 3.51
N LEU A 740 -19.24 10.48 2.27
CA LEU A 740 -18.28 11.49 1.84
C LEU A 740 -18.51 12.83 2.54
N PRO A 741 -17.45 13.61 2.80
CA PRO A 741 -17.62 15.00 3.23
C PRO A 741 -18.36 15.83 2.16
N ALA A 742 -19.42 16.53 2.55
CA ALA A 742 -20.22 17.43 1.74
C ALA A 742 -19.36 18.53 1.08
N ALA A 743 -18.36 19.05 1.81
CA ALA A 743 -17.40 20.00 1.27
C ALA A 743 -16.56 19.46 0.10
N LEU A 744 -16.33 18.13 0.07
CA LEU A 744 -15.67 17.46 -1.03
C LEU A 744 -16.64 17.22 -2.19
N GLY A 745 -17.86 16.78 -1.90
CA GLY A 745 -18.94 16.66 -2.89
C GLY A 745 -19.20 17.97 -3.64
N LEU A 746 -19.19 19.11 -2.93
CA LEU A 746 -19.36 20.43 -3.53
C LEU A 746 -18.24 20.75 -4.53
N LYS A 747 -16.99 20.49 -4.15
CA LYS A 747 -15.83 20.75 -5.01
C LYS A 747 -15.83 19.88 -6.27
N ILE A 748 -16.35 18.66 -6.19
CA ILE A 748 -16.47 17.76 -7.34
C ILE A 748 -17.57 18.24 -8.29
N LEU A 749 -18.72 18.64 -7.74
CA LEU A 749 -19.87 19.06 -8.54
C LEU A 749 -19.69 20.44 -9.20
N ASP A 750 -18.83 21.30 -8.65
CA ASP A 750 -18.50 22.66 -9.12
C ASP A 750 -19.65 23.33 -9.90
N HIS A 751 -20.50 24.05 -9.18
CA HIS A 751 -21.67 24.71 -9.73
C HIS A 751 -21.26 25.85 -10.67
N LYS A 752 -21.56 25.70 -11.96
CA LYS A 752 -21.47 26.79 -12.94
C LYS A 752 -22.83 27.45 -13.10
N ILE A 753 -22.83 28.79 -13.07
CA ILE A 753 -24.03 29.58 -13.35
C ILE A 753 -24.41 29.37 -14.81
N GLY A 754 -25.59 28.80 -15.04
CA GLY A 754 -26.19 28.60 -16.35
C GLY A 754 -27.36 29.55 -16.61
N GLN A 755 -28.18 29.19 -17.58
CA GLN A 755 -29.45 29.87 -17.87
C GLN A 755 -30.59 29.23 -17.07
N ASP A 756 -31.49 30.04 -16.54
CA ASP A 756 -32.68 29.54 -15.84
C ASP A 756 -33.54 28.67 -16.77
N CYS A 757 -34.10 27.59 -16.22
CA CYS A 757 -35.02 26.72 -16.95
C CYS A 757 -36.33 27.44 -17.34
N SER A 758 -36.92 27.02 -18.46
CA SER A 758 -38.27 27.45 -18.86
C SER A 758 -39.33 26.96 -17.87
N GLU A 759 -40.47 27.66 -17.82
CA GLU A 759 -41.61 27.27 -16.97
C GLU A 759 -42.08 25.83 -17.26
N GLU A 760 -42.23 25.47 -18.53
CA GLU A 760 -42.67 24.15 -18.97
C GLU A 760 -41.78 23.04 -18.41
N THR A 761 -40.46 23.25 -18.47
CA THR A 761 -39.48 22.31 -17.91
C THR A 761 -39.64 22.23 -16.39
N LEU A 762 -39.84 23.35 -15.71
CA LEU A 762 -39.95 23.41 -14.26
C LEU A 762 -41.26 22.77 -13.74
N GLN A 763 -42.39 22.91 -14.47
CA GLN A 763 -43.66 22.26 -14.15
C GLN A 763 -43.57 20.73 -14.17
N HIS A 764 -42.68 20.15 -14.98
CA HIS A 764 -42.43 18.70 -14.98
C HIS A 764 -41.74 18.22 -13.70
N PHE A 765 -40.97 19.08 -13.02
CA PHE A 765 -40.23 18.72 -11.80
C PHE A 765 -40.94 19.14 -10.51
N VAL A 766 -41.66 20.27 -10.52
CA VAL A 766 -42.33 20.87 -9.36
C VAL A 766 -43.77 21.23 -9.72
N SER A 767 -44.74 20.63 -9.05
CA SER A 767 -46.16 20.99 -9.24
C SER A 767 -46.55 22.24 -8.45
N LEU A 768 -47.67 22.87 -8.80
CA LEU A 768 -48.24 23.99 -8.02
C LEU A 768 -48.61 23.58 -6.58
N TYR A 769 -48.94 22.32 -6.34
CA TYR A 769 -49.18 21.79 -4.99
C TYR A 769 -47.88 21.70 -4.18
N ASP A 770 -46.78 21.33 -4.84
CA ASP A 770 -45.45 21.29 -4.23
C ASP A 770 -44.95 22.68 -3.86
N LEU A 771 -45.22 23.69 -4.71
CA LEU A 771 -44.93 25.09 -4.39
C LEU A 771 -45.66 25.53 -3.10
N LYS A 772 -46.95 25.20 -2.97
CA LYS A 772 -47.73 25.49 -1.75
C LYS A 772 -47.16 24.79 -0.50
N ARG A 773 -46.67 23.56 -0.65
CA ARG A 773 -45.99 22.82 0.45
C ARG A 773 -44.71 23.54 0.86
N LEU A 774 -43.87 23.94 -0.09
CA LEU A 774 -42.64 24.69 0.18
C LEU A 774 -42.93 26.04 0.87
N GLU A 775 -43.97 26.75 0.44
CA GLU A 775 -44.41 28.00 1.10
C GLU A 775 -44.91 27.77 2.53
N ALA A 776 -45.69 26.70 2.76
CA ALA A 776 -46.17 26.33 4.09
C ALA A 776 -44.99 25.99 5.03
N PHE A 777 -43.95 25.32 4.51
CA PHE A 777 -42.72 25.05 5.25
C PHE A 777 -41.98 26.33 5.61
N CYS A 778 -41.84 27.26 4.66
CA CYS A 778 -41.22 28.57 4.91
C CYS A 778 -41.97 29.39 5.98
N LYS A 779 -43.29 29.21 6.08
CA LYS A 779 -44.15 29.79 7.13
C LYS A 779 -44.12 29.01 8.45
N LYS A 780 -43.34 27.93 8.55
CA LYS A 780 -43.23 27.01 9.70
C LYS A 780 -44.57 26.34 10.09
N LEU A 781 -45.45 26.14 9.12
CA LEU A 781 -46.76 25.48 9.32
C LEU A 781 -46.68 23.96 9.17
N ILE A 782 -45.63 23.45 8.53
CA ILE A 782 -45.41 22.03 8.29
C ILE A 782 -43.97 21.64 8.65
N ASP A 783 -43.78 20.36 8.98
CA ASP A 783 -42.47 19.80 9.33
C ASP A 783 -41.61 19.50 8.10
N TYR A 784 -40.29 19.42 8.33
CA TYR A 784 -39.28 19.08 7.33
C TYR A 784 -39.56 17.77 6.57
N HIS A 785 -40.15 16.77 7.23
CA HIS A 785 -40.45 15.47 6.61
C HIS A 785 -41.42 15.60 5.42
N LEU A 786 -42.28 16.62 5.40
CA LEU A 786 -43.25 16.87 4.34
C LEU A 786 -42.67 17.57 3.12
N ILE A 787 -41.39 17.92 3.10
CA ILE A 787 -40.72 18.47 1.90
C ILE A 787 -39.52 17.63 1.45
N LEU A 788 -39.19 16.55 2.18
CA LEU A 788 -37.99 15.73 1.97
C LEU A 788 -37.97 15.10 0.57
N ASP A 789 -39.13 14.75 0.02
CA ASP A 789 -39.33 14.23 -1.33
C ASP A 789 -38.97 15.24 -2.44
N LEU A 790 -39.10 16.54 -2.17
CA LEU A 790 -38.88 17.62 -3.13
C LEU A 790 -37.41 18.07 -3.17
N LEU A 791 -36.71 17.98 -2.05
CA LEU A 791 -35.34 18.50 -1.91
C LEU A 791 -34.35 17.95 -2.93
N PRO A 792 -34.29 16.62 -3.22
CA PRO A 792 -33.36 16.10 -4.21
C PRO A 792 -33.59 16.70 -5.60
N ARG A 793 -34.86 16.85 -6.02
CA ARG A 793 -35.20 17.42 -7.32
C ARG A 793 -34.78 18.89 -7.43
N LEU A 794 -35.04 19.67 -6.38
CA LEU A 794 -34.63 21.07 -6.33
C LEU A 794 -33.11 21.24 -6.35
N ALA A 795 -32.39 20.36 -5.65
CA ALA A 795 -30.95 20.33 -5.66
C ALA A 795 -30.39 19.93 -7.03
N ASP A 796 -31.00 18.95 -7.71
CA ASP A 796 -30.61 18.52 -9.06
C ASP A 796 -30.73 19.68 -10.07
N LEU A 797 -31.87 20.40 -10.06
CA LEU A 797 -32.06 21.59 -10.90
C LEU A 797 -31.00 22.65 -10.63
N TYR A 798 -30.67 22.89 -9.36
CA TYR A 798 -29.62 23.82 -8.97
C TYR A 798 -28.24 23.39 -9.49
N PHE A 799 -27.80 22.17 -9.19
CA PHE A 799 -26.45 21.70 -9.56
C PHE A 799 -26.29 21.39 -11.06
N CYS A 800 -27.39 21.20 -11.80
CA CYS A 800 -27.38 21.17 -13.27
C CYS A 800 -27.27 22.57 -13.91
N GLY A 801 -27.24 23.64 -13.11
CA GLY A 801 -27.14 25.01 -13.60
C GLY A 801 -28.45 25.55 -14.18
N GLN A 802 -29.59 24.92 -13.87
CA GLN A 802 -30.92 25.31 -14.34
C GLN A 802 -31.63 26.28 -13.39
N LEU A 803 -31.08 26.51 -12.18
CA LEU A 803 -31.54 27.54 -11.24
C LEU A 803 -30.37 28.46 -10.87
N ASN A 804 -30.41 29.70 -11.34
CA ASN A 804 -29.32 30.65 -11.16
C ASN A 804 -29.41 31.40 -9.81
N ILE A 805 -29.09 30.71 -8.72
CA ILE A 805 -29.14 31.28 -7.37
C ILE A 805 -27.72 31.44 -6.78
N PRO A 806 -27.34 32.65 -6.34
CA PRO A 806 -26.05 32.88 -5.72
C PRO A 806 -26.05 32.42 -4.25
N PHE A 807 -25.89 31.12 -4.03
CA PHE A 807 -25.68 30.57 -2.68
C PHE A 807 -24.23 30.71 -2.22
N SER A 808 -24.04 30.97 -0.91
CA SER A 808 -22.73 30.89 -0.29
C SER A 808 -22.22 29.45 -0.26
N ASN A 809 -20.90 29.25 -0.16
CA ASN A 809 -20.31 27.89 -0.10
C ASN A 809 -20.88 27.05 1.06
N LEU A 810 -21.17 27.70 2.19
CA LEU A 810 -21.78 27.04 3.34
C LEU A 810 -23.22 26.60 3.04
N GLN A 811 -24.02 27.45 2.38
CA GLN A 811 -25.37 27.09 1.95
C GLN A 811 -25.37 25.95 0.92
N LYS A 812 -24.44 25.98 -0.05
CA LYS A 812 -24.25 24.90 -1.02
C LYS A 812 -23.87 23.58 -0.34
N ASN A 813 -22.98 23.62 0.66
CA ASN A 813 -22.61 22.43 1.44
C ASN A 813 -23.80 21.84 2.20
N ILE A 814 -24.61 22.69 2.85
CA ILE A 814 -25.83 22.25 3.54
C ILE A 814 -26.82 21.63 2.55
N LEU A 815 -27.01 22.26 1.38
CA LEU A 815 -27.90 21.75 0.34
C LEU A 815 -27.45 20.37 -0.15
N ILE A 816 -26.15 20.16 -0.42
CA ILE A 816 -25.62 18.84 -0.80
C ILE A 816 -25.82 17.81 0.32
N ALA A 817 -25.46 18.17 1.56
CA ALA A 817 -25.53 17.26 2.70
C ALA A 817 -26.94 16.73 2.96
N ILE A 818 -27.94 17.61 2.88
CA ILE A 818 -29.33 17.29 3.22
C ILE A 818 -30.07 16.76 1.98
N ALA A 819 -30.02 17.47 0.86
CA ALA A 819 -30.83 17.14 -0.32
C ALA A 819 -30.25 15.99 -1.14
N LEU A 820 -28.93 16.00 -1.42
CA LEU A 820 -28.30 14.98 -2.27
C LEU A 820 -27.78 13.78 -1.47
N GLN A 821 -27.03 14.01 -0.38
CA GLN A 821 -26.46 12.94 0.45
C GLN A 821 -27.45 12.33 1.44
N ARG A 822 -28.60 13.00 1.67
CA ARG A 822 -29.66 12.52 2.58
C ARG A 822 -29.13 12.22 4.00
N LYS A 823 -28.26 13.09 4.51
CA LYS A 823 -27.76 13.03 5.89
C LYS A 823 -28.78 13.63 6.83
N GLU A 824 -28.84 13.07 8.04
CA GLU A 824 -29.67 13.60 9.12
C GLU A 824 -28.97 14.75 9.83
N PHE A 825 -29.76 15.66 10.40
CA PHE A 825 -29.26 16.86 11.08
C PHE A 825 -28.36 16.52 12.29
N GLU A 826 -28.48 15.36 12.90
CA GLU A 826 -27.65 14.94 14.05
C GLU A 826 -26.21 14.60 13.65
N HIS A 827 -25.98 14.21 12.40
CA HIS A 827 -24.68 13.76 11.91
C HIS A 827 -23.86 14.88 11.24
N LEU A 828 -24.46 16.05 11.01
CA LEU A 828 -23.83 17.21 10.36
C LEU A 828 -22.98 18.13 11.25
N PRO A 829 -23.27 18.31 12.57
CA PRO A 829 -22.47 19.15 13.45
C PRO A 829 -20.97 18.88 13.44
N PRO A 830 -20.48 17.62 13.49
CA PRO A 830 -19.04 17.35 13.47
C PRO A 830 -18.37 17.60 12.11
N GLU A 831 -19.14 17.81 11.05
CA GLU A 831 -18.62 18.01 9.69
C GLU A 831 -18.56 19.49 9.29
N LEU A 832 -19.54 20.27 9.77
CA LEU A 832 -19.69 21.69 9.45
C LEU A 832 -19.26 22.61 10.59
N ASP A 833 -18.85 22.07 11.74
CA ASP A 833 -18.51 22.80 12.97
C ASP A 833 -19.61 23.77 13.42
N LEU A 834 -20.88 23.37 13.23
CA LEU A 834 -22.06 24.18 13.56
C LEU A 834 -23.03 23.41 14.46
N PRO A 835 -23.66 24.06 15.45
CA PRO A 835 -24.69 23.42 16.25
C PRO A 835 -25.96 23.17 15.43
N THR A 836 -26.69 22.11 15.78
CA THR A 836 -27.89 21.65 15.06
C THR A 836 -28.96 22.74 14.90
N SER A 837 -29.14 23.60 15.91
CA SER A 837 -30.10 24.71 15.87
C SER A 837 -29.81 25.73 14.77
N GLN A 838 -28.53 26.05 14.54
CA GLN A 838 -28.12 26.96 13.48
C GLN A 838 -28.25 26.33 12.09
N LEU A 839 -27.98 25.03 11.96
CA LEU A 839 -28.13 24.29 10.70
C LEU A 839 -29.58 24.31 10.21
N VAL A 840 -30.54 24.09 11.10
CA VAL A 840 -31.98 24.14 10.75
C VAL A 840 -32.40 25.55 10.31
N LEU A 841 -31.91 26.60 10.99
CA LEU A 841 -32.21 27.99 10.60
C LEU A 841 -31.65 28.33 9.21
N LEU A 842 -30.43 27.91 8.92
CA LEU A 842 -29.80 28.12 7.61
C LEU A 842 -30.49 27.32 6.51
N PHE A 843 -30.89 26.08 6.80
CA PHE A 843 -31.66 25.26 5.89
C PHE A 843 -33.01 25.90 5.53
N ASN A 844 -33.76 26.41 6.52
CA ASN A 844 -35.01 27.14 6.27
C ASN A 844 -34.80 28.36 5.37
N LYS A 845 -33.68 29.07 5.55
CA LYS A 845 -33.31 30.21 4.70
C LYS A 845 -33.01 29.78 3.26
N ILE A 846 -32.36 28.62 3.05
CA ILE A 846 -32.09 28.07 1.71
C ILE A 846 -33.41 27.71 1.01
N VAL A 847 -34.31 26.99 1.68
CA VAL A 847 -35.61 26.60 1.11
C VAL A 847 -36.45 27.82 0.76
N LYS A 848 -36.43 28.87 1.60
CA LYS A 848 -37.09 30.14 1.31
C LYS A 848 -36.56 30.78 0.03
N ILE A 849 -35.22 30.89 -0.12
CA ILE A 849 -34.62 31.48 -1.32
C ILE A 849 -34.97 30.66 -2.58
N LEU A 850 -34.94 29.32 -2.49
CA LEU A 850 -35.36 28.45 -3.61
C LEU A 850 -36.81 28.70 -3.99
N THR A 851 -37.71 28.76 -3.01
CA THR A 851 -39.14 28.95 -3.22
C THR A 851 -39.43 30.32 -3.85
N ASP A 852 -38.81 31.38 -3.33
CA ASP A 852 -38.93 32.75 -3.87
C ASP A 852 -38.42 32.83 -5.31
N HIS A 853 -37.34 32.11 -5.66
CA HIS A 853 -36.80 32.08 -7.02
C HIS A 853 -37.72 31.34 -8.00
N ILE A 854 -38.21 30.16 -7.61
CA ILE A 854 -39.13 29.36 -8.43
C ILE A 854 -40.41 30.14 -8.69
N ARG A 855 -40.93 30.83 -7.67
CA ARG A 855 -42.10 31.69 -7.80
C ARG A 855 -41.88 32.80 -8.81
N LYS A 856 -40.72 33.46 -8.82
CA LYS A 856 -40.39 34.49 -9.81
C LYS A 856 -40.35 33.95 -11.24
N ILE A 857 -39.92 32.70 -11.45
CA ILE A 857 -39.93 32.07 -12.79
C ILE A 857 -41.38 31.88 -13.26
N PHE A 858 -42.26 31.37 -12.39
CA PHE A 858 -43.69 31.24 -12.67
C PHE A 858 -44.41 32.59 -12.86
N GLU A 859 -44.04 33.62 -12.10
CA GLU A 859 -44.63 34.96 -12.26
C GLU A 859 -44.24 35.59 -13.61
N LYS A 860 -42.97 35.46 -14.01
CA LYS A 860 -42.49 35.97 -15.31
C LYS A 860 -43.19 35.34 -16.50
N SER A 861 -43.44 34.04 -16.47
CA SER A 861 -44.12 33.37 -17.59
C SER A 861 -45.61 33.71 -17.66
N VAL A 862 -46.26 33.93 -16.50
CA VAL A 862 -47.62 34.49 -16.47
C VAL A 862 -47.62 35.92 -17.04
N GLU A 863 -46.64 36.76 -16.71
CA GLU A 863 -46.49 38.10 -17.31
C GLU A 863 -46.28 38.05 -18.84
N GLU A 864 -45.56 37.06 -19.35
CA GLU A 864 -45.32 36.86 -20.79
C GLU A 864 -46.56 36.33 -21.54
N THR A 865 -47.46 35.62 -20.87
CA THR A 865 -48.69 35.05 -21.46
C THR A 865 -49.90 36.00 -21.40
N ILE A 866 -49.84 37.08 -20.61
CA ILE A 866 -50.86 38.13 -20.62
C ILE A 866 -50.68 38.99 -21.88
N PRO A 867 -51.68 39.09 -22.78
CA PRO A 867 -51.57 39.98 -23.94
C PRO A 867 -51.43 41.42 -23.47
N LYS A 868 -50.33 42.09 -23.86
CA LYS A 868 -50.19 43.55 -23.73
C LYS A 868 -51.20 44.24 -24.63
N ASN A 869 -52.43 44.43 -24.16
CA ASN A 869 -53.45 45.20 -24.85
C ASN A 869 -53.89 46.41 -24.02
N ALA A 870 -53.76 47.58 -24.67
CA ALA A 870 -54.44 48.86 -24.42
C ALA A 870 -53.93 49.79 -23.30
N GLU A 871 -52.83 50.50 -23.58
CA GLU A 871 -52.61 51.88 -23.07
C GLU A 871 -52.07 52.78 -24.21
N GLU A 872 -52.82 52.87 -25.32
CA GLU A 872 -52.72 53.97 -26.27
C GLU A 872 -54.15 54.28 -26.73
N ASN A 873 -54.85 55.11 -25.96
CA ASN A 873 -55.97 55.99 -26.36
C ASN A 873 -56.77 56.41 -25.11
N GLU A 874 -56.23 57.32 -24.32
CA GLU A 874 -57.07 58.29 -23.61
C GLU A 874 -56.51 59.69 -23.87
N GLU A 875 -57.35 60.47 -24.55
CA GLU A 875 -57.15 61.84 -24.96
C GLU A 875 -56.92 62.76 -23.74
N ASN A 876 -55.97 63.69 -23.87
CA ASN A 876 -55.85 64.85 -22.99
C ASN A 876 -56.78 65.98 -23.51
N PRO A 877 -57.87 66.37 -22.82
CA PRO A 877 -58.51 67.64 -23.09
C PRO A 877 -58.05 68.63 -22.03
N THR A 878 -56.99 69.39 -22.29
CA THR A 878 -56.78 70.76 -21.78
C THR A 878 -55.37 71.25 -22.09
N LYS A 879 -55.25 72.09 -23.13
CA LYS A 879 -54.39 73.31 -23.19
C LYS A 879 -54.25 73.77 -24.64
N HIS A 880 -55.21 74.56 -25.12
CA HIS A 880 -54.96 75.58 -26.15
C HIS A 880 -56.06 76.64 -26.10
N ILE A 881 -55.93 77.60 -25.17
CA ILE A 881 -56.43 78.96 -25.35
C ILE A 881 -55.37 79.90 -24.78
N LYS A 882 -54.56 80.49 -25.67
CA LYS A 882 -53.91 81.78 -25.44
C LYS A 882 -54.54 82.74 -26.43
N LEU A 883 -55.26 83.72 -25.88
CA LEU A 883 -55.83 84.86 -26.58
C LEU A 883 -54.73 85.75 -27.14
N SER A 884 -54.92 86.17 -28.39
CA SER A 884 -54.41 87.43 -28.93
C SER A 884 -55.52 88.48 -28.83
N GLU A 885 -55.11 89.68 -28.41
CA GLU A 885 -55.87 90.93 -28.17
C GLU A 885 -56.52 91.10 -26.80
#